data_AF-A0A7C6C1V9-F1
#
_entry.id   AF-A0A7C6C1V9-F1
#
_cell.length_a   1.000
_cell.length_b   1.000
_cell.length_c   1.000
_cell.angle_alpha   90.00
_cell.angle_beta   90.00
_cell.angle_gamma   90.00
#
_symmetry.space_group_name_H-M   'P 1'
#
loop_
_entity.id
_entity.type
_entity.pdbx_description
1 polymer ?
#
loop_
_entity_poly.entity_id
_entity_poly.type
_entity_poly.pdbx_seq_one_letter_code
_entity_poly.pdbx_strand_id
1 'polypeptide(L)'
;MNKERAKNISTIIIAVFLLSIIPFTLLLNRETVAELNFPIEAKVIAMPSLNIRKTPDLSQNPIGSIPAGQEILLLEHTEGQAINGDTNWYRIDFRNQDGYVSAQFIEFSPWEIELPPTANDQDFENYLEEQGFPFSYRAGLHKLHKKYPNWVFTPIKLNIDFSSAVNGQYKPDSSINFVPAASEDALKSTSSADFNKEANQWIEKERGWVAASKEIIAHQLDPRNFLDEQHIFQFESLSYNPDVQNWQGIRSQLTGTFMDSDEYADIFYNAAVTSSVSPYHLIARVRQEVSPNGSGSSSGTYPGVEGYYNFFNIGAYGTDPVYEGLVFARDGYKNNPAANERIMIPWNTPERSITGGAIFLGNDYINNLQNTLYFQKFDLRHGPDYWHQYMANVFAPQSESRTIYHAYAAQGSLAEPKEFLIPVFTSISDLPTPYPTGGLGTPNNWLRSISIDGALLPGFESSTYSYQLEVDAPNSEITIDATPYNPYAEVTGRGSYFLKEGKNPILIAVTATNGSIRNYEIIINYHGGTTAEVPRVESSVYQIQPDGNIYGLDFTRNLNLVENALSNITTTDQYTLSIVDLADQEVTQGSIATGYKLLQKQNGNVVGKYTFIILGDVNRDGDVDVLDVDSIYRYITGFLNLDDTQLLAANVLQDSEVDILDADQIYRSVVGYTKISQYLEPLSE
;
A
#
# COMPACT_ATOMS: atom_id res chain seq x y z
N MET A 1 37.45 -37.50 -39.34
CA MET A 1 36.76 -38.51 -40.17
C MET A 1 35.65 -39.12 -39.32
N ASN A 2 34.38 -38.76 -39.60
CA ASN A 2 33.11 -39.35 -39.11
C ASN A 2 32.86 -39.41 -37.59
N LYS A 3 31.65 -39.29 -37.04
CA LYS A 3 30.28 -38.87 -37.42
C LYS A 3 29.57 -38.80 -36.06
N GLU A 4 28.98 -37.67 -35.69
CA GLU A 4 27.52 -37.52 -35.52
C GLU A 4 26.79 -38.51 -34.58
N ARG A 5 26.03 -37.90 -33.65
CA ARG A 5 24.75 -38.35 -33.03
C ARG A 5 24.85 -39.46 -31.97
N ALA A 6 24.10 -39.46 -30.87
CA ALA A 6 22.97 -38.64 -30.44
C ALA A 6 22.73 -38.88 -28.92
N LYS A 7 22.18 -37.85 -28.24
CA LYS A 7 21.01 -37.86 -27.32
C LYS A 7 20.66 -39.20 -26.64
N ASN A 8 20.25 -39.31 -25.38
CA ASN A 8 19.88 -38.39 -24.29
C ASN A 8 19.33 -39.28 -23.14
N ILE A 9 19.18 -38.71 -21.94
CA ILE A 9 18.20 -39.08 -20.87
C ILE A 9 18.50 -40.38 -20.09
N SER A 10 18.40 -40.50 -18.75
CA SER A 10 18.24 -39.61 -17.59
C SER A 10 18.28 -40.51 -16.33
N THR A 11 18.80 -39.95 -15.22
CA THR A 11 18.43 -40.18 -13.79
C THR A 11 18.81 -41.49 -13.05
N ILE A 12 19.43 -41.32 -11.86
CA ILE A 12 19.10 -41.85 -10.50
C ILE A 12 20.41 -42.01 -9.67
N ILE A 13 20.78 -41.04 -8.81
CA ILE A 13 20.66 -40.92 -7.32
C ILE A 13 21.47 -41.96 -6.49
N ILE A 14 22.07 -41.45 -5.38
CA ILE A 14 22.57 -42.09 -4.13
C ILE A 14 24.10 -42.33 -4.10
N ALA A 15 24.95 -41.46 -3.53
CA ALA A 15 25.18 -41.05 -2.13
C ALA A 15 26.12 -41.99 -1.32
N VAL A 16 27.00 -41.34 -0.52
CA VAL A 16 27.61 -41.77 0.77
C VAL A 16 29.09 -42.23 0.85
N PHE A 17 29.92 -41.28 1.33
CA PHE A 17 30.88 -41.31 2.47
C PHE A 17 32.38 -41.74 2.37
N LEU A 18 33.18 -40.89 3.07
CA LEU A 18 34.42 -41.07 3.87
C LEU A 18 35.79 -40.88 3.18
N LEU A 19 36.51 -39.75 3.38
CA LEU A 19 37.34 -39.35 4.56
C LEU A 19 38.50 -40.32 4.81
N SER A 20 39.78 -39.94 4.81
CA SER A 20 40.47 -38.90 5.59
C SER A 20 41.95 -38.84 5.12
N ILE A 21 42.72 -37.75 5.28
CA ILE A 21 43.53 -37.42 6.47
C ILE A 21 44.00 -35.96 6.38
N ILE A 22 43.88 -35.22 7.50
CA ILE A 22 44.52 -33.93 7.82
C ILE A 22 45.58 -34.20 8.93
N PRO A 23 46.67 -33.43 9.01
CA PRO A 23 46.86 -32.46 10.11
C PRO A 23 47.45 -31.13 9.60
N PHE A 24 46.76 -29.98 9.73
CA PHE A 24 46.80 -29.03 10.86
C PHE A 24 48.22 -28.64 11.32
N THR A 25 48.73 -27.50 10.86
CA THR A 25 48.92 -26.28 11.69
C THR A 25 49.60 -25.15 10.90
N LEU A 26 49.17 -23.92 11.22
CA LEU A 26 49.53 -22.58 10.71
C LEU A 26 48.69 -22.08 9.51
N LEU A 27 47.50 -21.47 9.71
CA LEU A 27 47.24 -20.05 10.08
C LEU A 27 47.89 -19.09 9.07
N LEU A 28 47.21 -18.21 8.30
CA LEU A 28 46.10 -17.32 8.64
C LEU A 28 45.31 -16.84 7.39
N ASN A 29 44.04 -16.52 7.64
CA ASN A 29 43.17 -15.51 7.00
C ASN A 29 42.83 -15.65 5.51
N ARG A 30 41.72 -16.34 5.25
CA ARG A 30 40.70 -15.82 4.34
C ARG A 30 39.42 -15.62 5.15
N GLU A 31 39.12 -14.36 5.46
CA GLU A 31 37.74 -13.96 5.72
C GLU A 31 36.96 -14.25 4.44
N THR A 32 36.06 -15.22 4.50
CA THR A 32 34.93 -15.31 3.60
C THR A 32 34.09 -14.07 3.83
N VAL A 33 34.05 -13.16 2.85
CA VAL A 33 33.04 -12.10 2.79
C VAL A 33 31.68 -12.81 2.81
N ALA A 34 30.90 -12.59 3.86
CA ALA A 34 29.52 -13.04 3.91
C ALA A 34 28.77 -12.40 2.73
N GLU A 35 28.10 -13.20 1.90
CA GLU A 35 27.18 -12.66 0.92
C GLU A 35 26.08 -11.88 1.66
N LEU A 36 26.00 -10.57 1.41
CA LEU A 36 24.98 -9.69 1.95
C LEU A 36 23.65 -9.99 1.23
N ASN A 37 22.65 -10.47 1.98
CA ASN A 37 21.31 -10.71 1.44
C ASN A 37 20.48 -9.42 1.47
N PHE A 38 20.19 -8.85 0.31
CA PHE A 38 19.33 -7.67 0.19
C PHE A 38 17.84 -8.01 0.27
N PRO A 39 16.99 -7.11 0.79
CA PRO A 39 17.33 -5.77 1.29
C PRO A 39 17.92 -5.74 2.72
N ILE A 40 18.73 -4.74 3.04
CA ILE A 40 19.46 -4.59 4.32
C ILE A 40 19.25 -3.20 4.90
N GLU A 41 18.88 -3.08 6.18
CA GLU A 41 18.79 -1.78 6.87
C GLU A 41 20.18 -1.23 7.18
N ALA A 42 20.34 0.08 7.04
CA ALA A 42 21.61 0.76 7.26
C ALA A 42 21.43 2.18 7.77
N LYS A 43 22.51 2.75 8.31
CA LYS A 43 22.53 4.11 8.85
C LYS A 43 23.55 4.96 8.11
N VAL A 44 23.16 6.19 7.83
CA VAL A 44 24.04 7.16 7.17
C VAL A 44 25.02 7.77 8.18
N ILE A 45 26.33 7.69 7.91
CA ILE A 45 27.38 8.25 8.78
C ILE A 45 28.08 9.50 8.21
N ALA A 46 27.75 9.93 6.98
CA ALA A 46 28.31 11.16 6.41
C ALA A 46 27.73 12.42 7.06
N MET A 47 28.60 13.30 7.58
CA MET A 47 28.24 14.57 8.20
C MET A 47 28.32 15.75 7.21
N PRO A 48 27.33 16.66 7.16
CA PRO A 48 26.05 16.61 7.88
C PRO A 48 25.02 15.68 7.20
N SER A 49 25.26 15.28 5.96
CA SER A 49 24.36 14.44 5.17
C SER A 49 25.11 13.68 4.06
N LEU A 50 24.59 12.53 3.64
CA LEU A 50 25.02 11.78 2.46
C LEU A 50 24.23 12.17 1.24
N ASN A 51 24.92 12.44 0.13
CA ASN A 51 24.27 12.72 -1.15
C ASN A 51 23.71 11.44 -1.77
N ILE A 52 22.48 11.53 -2.27
CA ILE A 52 21.83 10.49 -3.08
C ILE A 52 22.10 10.83 -4.54
N ARG A 53 22.55 9.85 -5.32
CA ARG A 53 22.90 10.01 -6.74
C ARG A 53 21.94 9.23 -7.63
N LYS A 54 21.79 9.67 -8.89
CA LYS A 54 20.97 8.97 -9.88
C LYS A 54 21.68 7.74 -10.48
N THR A 55 23.01 7.75 -10.48
CA THR A 55 23.90 6.65 -10.87
C THR A 55 24.98 6.49 -9.80
N PRO A 56 25.65 5.32 -9.66
CA PRO A 56 26.69 5.10 -8.65
C PRO A 56 28.01 5.79 -9.02
N ASP A 57 27.96 7.10 -9.29
CA ASP A 57 29.09 7.94 -9.64
C ASP A 57 28.88 9.41 -9.24
N LEU A 58 29.89 10.26 -9.49
CA LEU A 58 29.87 11.69 -9.18
C LEU A 58 29.62 12.57 -10.41
N SER A 59 29.30 11.99 -11.58
CA SER A 59 29.15 12.72 -12.84
C SER A 59 27.93 13.64 -12.86
N GLN A 60 26.88 13.28 -12.12
CA GLN A 60 25.64 14.05 -12.00
C GLN A 60 25.50 14.71 -10.64
N ASN A 61 24.76 15.84 -10.59
CA ASN A 61 24.39 16.47 -9.33
C ASN A 61 23.57 15.52 -8.44
N PRO A 62 23.70 15.59 -7.11
CA PRO A 62 22.85 14.83 -6.20
C PRO A 62 21.37 15.10 -6.45
N ILE A 63 20.55 14.04 -6.42
CA ILE A 63 19.08 14.12 -6.53
C ILE A 63 18.42 14.35 -5.17
N GLY A 64 19.19 14.22 -4.10
CA GLY A 64 18.76 14.42 -2.73
C GLY A 64 19.92 14.25 -1.77
N SER A 65 19.63 14.37 -0.48
CA SER A 65 20.58 14.04 0.57
C SER A 65 19.86 13.45 1.77
N ILE A 66 20.58 12.63 2.52
CA ILE A 66 20.12 11.91 3.70
C ILE A 66 20.94 12.42 4.89
N PRO A 67 20.34 13.11 5.88
CA PRO A 67 21.04 13.53 7.08
C PRO A 67 21.83 12.41 7.78
N ALA A 68 22.94 12.78 8.40
CA ALA A 68 23.69 11.88 9.28
C ALA A 68 22.78 11.31 10.37
N GLY A 69 22.88 10.00 10.58
CA GLY A 69 22.12 9.26 11.57
C GLY A 69 20.75 8.75 11.11
N GLN A 70 20.30 9.08 9.89
CA GLN A 70 19.05 8.54 9.36
C GLN A 70 19.22 7.08 8.91
N GLU A 71 18.22 6.27 9.22
CA GLU A 71 18.09 4.86 8.79
C GLU A 71 17.53 4.79 7.36
N ILE A 72 18.06 3.85 6.57
CA ILE A 72 17.73 3.64 5.16
C ILE A 72 17.71 2.14 4.84
N LEU A 73 16.91 1.74 3.86
CA LEU A 73 16.89 0.36 3.36
C LEU A 73 17.72 0.27 2.08
N LEU A 74 18.80 -0.50 2.13
CA LEU A 74 19.62 -0.84 0.98
C LEU A 74 18.93 -1.97 0.23
N LEU A 75 18.69 -1.80 -1.06
CA LEU A 75 17.95 -2.74 -1.91
C LEU A 75 18.85 -3.65 -2.71
N GLU A 76 20.07 -3.21 -3.00
CA GLU A 76 21.01 -3.94 -3.85
C GLU A 76 22.43 -3.39 -3.68
N HIS A 77 23.43 -4.26 -3.79
CA HIS A 77 24.84 -3.88 -3.95
C HIS A 77 25.16 -3.69 -5.42
N THR A 78 25.93 -2.65 -5.74
CA THR A 78 26.46 -2.43 -7.09
C THR A 78 27.88 -1.85 -7.03
N GLU A 79 28.65 -2.02 -8.09
CA GLU A 79 29.95 -1.38 -8.25
C GLU A 79 29.80 -0.09 -9.07
N GLY A 80 30.55 0.95 -8.68
CA GLY A 80 30.49 2.27 -9.31
C GLY A 80 31.82 3.01 -9.24
N GLN A 81 31.76 4.33 -9.47
CA GLN A 81 32.95 5.19 -9.38
C GLN A 81 33.55 5.10 -7.97
N ALA A 82 34.87 4.94 -7.90
CA ALA A 82 35.58 4.86 -6.64
C ALA A 82 35.47 6.18 -5.85
N ILE A 83 34.96 6.10 -4.62
CA ILE A 83 34.99 7.18 -3.64
C ILE A 83 36.05 6.82 -2.59
N ASN A 84 37.12 7.61 -2.51
CA ASN A 84 38.27 7.33 -1.63
C ASN A 84 38.86 5.92 -1.77
N GLY A 85 38.80 5.36 -2.98
CA GLY A 85 39.31 4.01 -3.28
C GLY A 85 38.30 2.87 -3.11
N ASP A 86 37.08 3.16 -2.64
CA ASP A 86 35.99 2.19 -2.52
C ASP A 86 35.02 2.31 -3.70
N THR A 87 34.86 1.22 -4.46
CA THR A 87 33.95 1.13 -5.62
C THR A 87 32.55 0.65 -5.25
N ASN A 88 32.26 0.37 -3.98
CA ASN A 88 30.97 -0.17 -3.57
C ASN A 88 29.93 0.94 -3.41
N TRP A 89 28.74 0.68 -3.94
CA TRP A 89 27.55 1.51 -3.82
C TRP A 89 26.33 0.66 -3.47
N TYR A 90 25.32 1.29 -2.90
CA TYR A 90 24.04 0.65 -2.64
C TYR A 90 22.91 1.38 -3.34
N ARG A 91 22.02 0.62 -3.97
CA ARG A 91 20.75 1.11 -4.49
C ARG A 91 19.76 1.24 -3.33
N ILE A 92 19.03 2.35 -3.28
CA ILE A 92 17.96 2.63 -2.33
C ILE A 92 16.74 3.12 -3.10
N ASP A 93 15.55 2.98 -2.51
CA ASP A 93 14.39 3.74 -2.99
C ASP A 93 14.43 5.14 -2.39
N PHE A 94 14.41 6.16 -3.25
CA PHE A 94 14.33 7.55 -2.85
C PHE A 94 13.18 8.25 -3.58
N ARG A 95 12.02 8.37 -2.91
CA ARG A 95 10.80 8.98 -3.46
C ARG A 95 10.26 8.24 -4.69
N ASN A 96 10.21 6.90 -4.63
CA ASN A 96 9.73 6.00 -5.69
C ASN A 96 10.60 6.03 -6.97
N GLN A 97 11.90 6.29 -6.82
CA GLN A 97 12.89 6.21 -7.89
C GLN A 97 14.22 5.68 -7.34
N ASP A 98 15.02 5.05 -8.18
CA ASP A 98 16.33 4.55 -7.79
C ASP A 98 17.28 5.70 -7.39
N GLY A 99 17.82 5.59 -6.17
CA GLY A 99 18.90 6.40 -5.67
C GLY A 99 20.11 5.52 -5.33
N TYR A 100 21.31 6.07 -5.51
CA TYR A 100 22.56 5.40 -5.16
C TYR A 100 23.30 6.18 -4.10
N VAL A 101 23.77 5.47 -3.08
CA VAL A 101 24.60 6.00 -2.00
C VAL A 101 25.91 5.25 -1.94
N SER A 102 27.02 5.95 -1.70
CA SER A 102 28.33 5.32 -1.61
C SER A 102 28.44 4.51 -0.33
N ALA A 103 28.88 3.25 -0.45
CA ALA A 103 28.98 2.32 0.68
C ALA A 103 29.91 2.83 1.79
N GLN A 104 30.90 3.67 1.44
CA GLN A 104 31.83 4.28 2.41
C GLN A 104 31.13 5.07 3.52
N PHE A 105 29.95 5.61 3.23
CA PHE A 105 29.19 6.46 4.16
C PHE A 105 27.97 5.76 4.74
N ILE A 106 27.91 4.45 4.54
CA ILE A 106 26.87 3.58 5.02
C ILE A 106 27.50 2.66 6.06
N GLU A 107 27.09 2.85 7.30
CA GLU A 107 27.27 1.84 8.32
C GLU A 107 26.07 0.91 8.13
N PHE A 108 26.31 -0.36 7.77
CA PHE A 108 25.24 -1.33 7.92
C PHE A 108 24.67 -1.14 9.32
N SER A 109 23.36 -1.18 9.42
CA SER A 109 22.76 -1.47 10.69
C SER A 109 22.76 -2.98 10.65
N PRO A 110 23.76 -3.68 11.22
CA PRO A 110 23.44 -5.01 11.65
C PRO A 110 22.10 -4.91 12.37
N TRP A 111 21.33 -5.98 12.34
CA TRP A 111 20.82 -6.42 13.62
C TRP A 111 22.02 -6.46 14.58
N GLU A 112 22.36 -5.32 15.18
CA GLU A 112 23.07 -5.31 16.44
C GLU A 112 22.00 -5.80 17.37
N ILE A 113 21.93 -7.12 17.45
CA ILE A 113 21.99 -7.68 18.78
C ILE A 113 23.30 -7.13 19.35
N GLU A 114 23.23 -5.97 20.00
CA GLU A 114 23.83 -5.92 21.32
C GLU A 114 23.15 -7.06 22.08
N LEU A 115 23.68 -8.28 21.97
CA LEU A 115 23.51 -9.24 23.03
C LEU A 115 24.22 -8.52 24.18
N PRO A 116 23.52 -8.06 25.22
CA PRO A 116 24.28 -7.60 26.35
C PRO A 116 25.04 -8.84 26.84
N PRO A 117 26.36 -8.74 27.11
CA PRO A 117 26.98 -9.72 27.95
C PRO A 117 26.52 -9.42 29.39
N THR A 118 25.29 -9.83 29.68
CA THR A 118 24.78 -10.01 31.04
C THR A 118 23.85 -11.21 31.01
N ALA A 119 24.00 -12.10 31.99
CA ALA A 119 23.24 -13.35 32.08
C ALA A 119 21.71 -13.21 31.94
N ASN A 120 21.15 -12.01 32.15
CA ASN A 120 19.72 -11.72 32.14
C ASN A 120 19.03 -11.75 30.74
N ASP A 121 19.70 -11.33 29.64
CA ASP A 121 19.04 -11.32 28.32
C ASP A 121 19.03 -12.69 27.64
N GLN A 122 20.02 -13.55 27.90
CA GLN A 122 19.99 -14.92 27.39
C GLN A 122 18.88 -15.73 28.06
N ASP A 123 18.66 -15.52 29.36
CA ASP A 123 17.56 -16.12 30.09
C ASP A 123 16.20 -15.64 29.56
N PHE A 124 16.08 -14.34 29.23
CA PHE A 124 14.87 -13.81 28.61
C PHE A 124 14.65 -14.32 27.18
N GLU A 125 15.70 -14.46 26.37
CA GLU A 125 15.59 -15.06 25.03
C GLU A 125 15.15 -16.53 25.10
N ASN A 126 15.73 -17.31 26.03
CA ASN A 126 15.31 -18.68 26.28
C ASN A 126 13.84 -18.73 26.73
N TYR A 127 13.42 -17.80 27.61
CA TYR A 127 12.02 -17.65 28.00
C TYR A 127 11.11 -17.40 26.79
N LEU A 128 11.46 -16.47 25.90
CA LEU A 128 10.65 -16.18 24.69
C LEU A 128 10.56 -17.40 23.78
N GLU A 129 11.64 -18.17 23.63
CA GLU A 129 11.66 -19.42 22.87
C GLU A 129 10.79 -20.51 23.50
N GLU A 130 10.90 -20.71 24.82
CA GLU A 130 10.10 -21.68 25.59
C GLU A 130 8.61 -21.35 25.55
N GLN A 131 8.24 -20.06 25.65
CA GLN A 131 6.85 -19.61 25.49
C GLN A 131 6.35 -19.80 24.04
N GLY A 132 7.27 -19.83 23.07
CA GLY A 132 6.98 -20.05 21.66
C GLY A 132 6.64 -18.77 20.89
N PHE A 133 7.27 -17.65 21.23
CA PHE A 133 7.19 -16.43 20.45
C PHE A 133 7.97 -16.54 19.13
N PRO A 134 7.38 -16.15 17.98
CA PRO A 134 8.09 -16.05 16.71
C PRO A 134 9.20 -15.00 16.77
N PHE A 135 10.25 -15.17 15.95
CA PHE A 135 11.39 -14.26 15.88
C PHE A 135 10.99 -12.79 15.65
N SER A 136 9.99 -12.55 14.79
CA SER A 136 9.52 -11.21 14.43
C SER A 136 8.88 -10.41 15.57
N TYR A 137 8.64 -11.02 16.74
CA TYR A 137 8.12 -10.35 17.93
C TYR A 137 9.23 -9.96 18.90
N ARG A 138 10.37 -10.67 18.86
CA ARG A 138 11.37 -10.67 19.94
C ARG A 138 12.01 -9.30 20.14
N ALA A 139 12.31 -8.57 19.07
CA ALA A 139 12.94 -7.26 19.15
C ALA A 139 12.14 -6.24 20.00
N GLY A 140 10.81 -6.19 19.84
CA GLY A 140 9.95 -5.34 20.66
C GLY A 140 9.91 -5.78 22.12
N LEU A 141 9.81 -7.09 22.36
CA LEU A 141 9.76 -7.66 23.70
C LEU A 141 11.06 -7.45 24.48
N HIS A 142 12.22 -7.57 23.84
CA HIS A 142 13.52 -7.25 24.45
C HIS A 142 13.60 -5.80 24.91
N LYS A 143 13.21 -4.85 24.04
CA LYS A 143 13.18 -3.42 24.39
C LYS A 143 12.32 -3.14 25.63
N LEU A 144 11.18 -3.82 25.72
CA LEU A 144 10.25 -3.70 26.84
C LEU A 144 10.78 -4.35 28.11
N HIS A 145 11.29 -5.58 28.04
CA HIS A 145 11.83 -6.31 29.18
C HIS A 145 13.03 -5.59 29.81
N LYS A 146 13.93 -5.06 28.98
CA LYS A 146 15.07 -4.25 29.44
C LYS A 146 14.64 -3.05 30.29
N LYS A 147 13.47 -2.46 29.98
CA LYS A 147 12.92 -1.31 30.71
C LYS A 147 12.06 -1.74 31.91
N TYR A 148 11.31 -2.83 31.77
CA TYR A 148 10.35 -3.33 32.73
C TYR A 148 10.55 -4.84 32.96
N PRO A 149 11.57 -5.23 33.74
CA PRO A 149 11.98 -6.63 33.87
C PRO A 149 10.95 -7.53 34.57
N ASN A 150 10.01 -6.93 35.31
CA ASN A 150 8.93 -7.64 36.01
C ASN A 150 7.71 -7.90 35.12
N TRP A 151 7.69 -7.39 33.89
CA TRP A 151 6.60 -7.64 32.95
C TRP A 151 6.71 -9.04 32.37
N VAL A 152 5.55 -9.71 32.30
CA VAL A 152 5.39 -11.09 31.84
C VAL A 152 4.70 -11.04 30.47
N PHE A 153 5.27 -11.73 29.48
CA PHE A 153 4.75 -11.77 28.11
C PHE A 153 4.24 -13.18 27.79
N THR A 154 2.94 -13.33 27.59
CA THR A 154 2.31 -14.64 27.36
C THR A 154 1.76 -14.70 25.94
N PRO A 155 2.24 -15.62 25.07
CA PRO A 155 1.73 -15.73 23.71
C PRO A 155 0.38 -16.45 23.70
N ILE A 156 -0.61 -15.83 23.07
CA ILE A 156 -1.91 -16.45 22.79
C ILE A 156 -1.90 -16.97 21.35
N LYS A 157 -1.60 -18.26 21.19
CA LYS A 157 -1.60 -18.92 19.88
C LYS A 157 -3.02 -18.98 19.33
N LEU A 158 -3.24 -18.29 18.21
CA LEU A 158 -4.51 -18.25 17.52
C LEU A 158 -4.58 -19.39 16.50
N ASN A 159 -5.78 -19.92 16.28
CA ASN A 159 -6.04 -20.94 15.25
C ASN A 159 -6.54 -20.29 13.94
N ILE A 160 -5.89 -19.20 13.53
CA ILE A 160 -6.18 -18.47 12.29
C ILE A 160 -4.88 -17.81 11.80
N ASP A 161 -4.69 -17.80 10.48
CA ASP A 161 -3.58 -17.05 9.87
C ASP A 161 -3.95 -15.57 9.74
N PHE A 162 -2.94 -14.71 9.68
CA PHE A 162 -3.13 -13.27 9.66
C PHE A 162 -3.97 -12.79 8.47
N SER A 163 -3.76 -13.35 7.27
CA SER A 163 -4.50 -12.96 6.07
C SER A 163 -5.99 -13.29 6.19
N SER A 164 -6.31 -14.50 6.67
CA SER A 164 -7.69 -14.91 6.97
C SER A 164 -8.35 -14.02 8.02
N ALA A 165 -7.61 -13.62 9.06
CA ALA A 165 -8.12 -12.70 10.08
C ALA A 165 -8.40 -11.31 9.49
N VAL A 166 -7.49 -10.74 8.69
CA VAL A 166 -7.70 -9.46 7.99
C VAL A 166 -8.92 -9.53 7.06
N ASN A 167 -9.04 -10.59 6.26
CA ASN A 167 -10.18 -10.78 5.37
C ASN A 167 -11.50 -10.93 6.13
N GLY A 168 -11.47 -11.60 7.28
CA GLY A 168 -12.63 -11.73 8.16
C GLY A 168 -13.07 -10.41 8.81
N GLN A 169 -12.12 -9.53 9.09
CA GLN A 169 -12.36 -8.20 9.65
C GLN A 169 -12.81 -7.18 8.58
N TYR A 170 -12.35 -7.33 7.34
CA TYR A 170 -12.70 -6.46 6.22
C TYR A 170 -14.00 -6.93 5.55
N LYS A 171 -15.14 -6.42 6.04
CA LYS A 171 -16.49 -6.76 5.56
C LYS A 171 -17.14 -5.59 4.80
N PRO A 172 -16.81 -5.35 3.52
CA PRO A 172 -17.25 -4.15 2.79
C PRO A 172 -18.77 -3.91 2.78
N ASP A 173 -19.59 -4.96 2.74
CA ASP A 173 -21.06 -4.84 2.71
C ASP A 173 -21.70 -4.69 4.11
N SER A 174 -20.91 -4.90 5.16
CA SER A 174 -21.35 -4.87 6.56
C SER A 174 -20.19 -4.48 7.48
N SER A 175 -19.54 -3.36 7.16
CA SER A 175 -18.30 -2.92 7.79
C SER A 175 -18.45 -2.86 9.31
N ILE A 176 -17.57 -3.58 10.02
CA ILE A 176 -17.48 -3.62 11.49
C ILE A 176 -16.28 -2.84 12.04
N ASN A 177 -15.51 -2.21 11.14
CA ASN A 177 -14.29 -1.48 11.45
C ASN A 177 -14.36 -0.08 10.83
N PHE A 178 -14.23 0.95 11.67
CA PHE A 178 -14.39 2.36 11.28
C PHE A 178 -13.17 3.20 11.62
N VAL A 179 -13.00 4.27 10.86
CA VAL A 179 -12.07 5.40 11.11
C VAL A 179 -12.85 6.72 11.12
N PRO A 180 -12.32 7.78 11.77
CA PRO A 180 -12.93 9.10 11.67
C PRO A 180 -13.05 9.57 10.22
N ALA A 181 -14.16 10.21 9.85
CA ALA A 181 -14.36 10.73 8.49
C ALA A 181 -13.29 11.76 8.08
N ALA A 182 -12.71 12.45 9.07
CA ALA A 182 -11.64 13.43 8.91
C ALA A 182 -10.23 12.81 8.77
N SER A 183 -10.09 11.49 8.88
CA SER A 183 -8.83 10.80 8.66
C SER A 183 -8.33 10.94 7.22
N GLU A 184 -7.06 10.61 6.99
CA GLU A 184 -6.48 10.53 5.65
C GLU A 184 -7.23 9.53 4.78
N ASP A 185 -7.28 9.80 3.48
CA ASP A 185 -8.06 8.99 2.52
C ASP A 185 -7.56 7.55 2.42
N ALA A 186 -6.26 7.33 2.58
CA ALA A 186 -5.64 5.99 2.62
C ALA A 186 -6.17 5.09 3.75
N LEU A 187 -6.79 5.67 4.79
CA LEU A 187 -7.36 4.92 5.91
C LEU A 187 -8.80 4.49 5.67
N LYS A 188 -9.43 4.97 4.60
CA LYS A 188 -10.87 4.79 4.34
C LYS A 188 -11.08 3.71 3.29
N SER A 189 -12.08 2.86 3.49
CA SER A 189 -12.46 1.82 2.53
C SER A 189 -12.83 2.45 1.18
N THR A 190 -12.32 1.85 0.10
CA THR A 190 -12.66 2.24 -1.28
C THR A 190 -13.67 1.28 -1.92
N SER A 191 -14.27 0.39 -1.12
CA SER A 191 -15.36 -0.47 -1.58
C SER A 191 -16.53 0.34 -2.12
N SER A 192 -17.23 -0.20 -3.13
CA SER A 192 -18.44 0.41 -3.67
C SER A 192 -19.56 0.58 -2.64
N ALA A 193 -19.58 -0.22 -1.57
CA ALA A 193 -20.56 -0.10 -0.48
C ALA A 193 -20.20 1.01 0.54
N ASP A 194 -18.98 1.52 0.49
CA ASP A 194 -18.42 2.50 1.43
C ASP A 194 -18.11 3.84 0.78
N PHE A 195 -18.18 3.93 -0.55
CA PHE A 195 -17.85 5.12 -1.31
C PHE A 195 -18.95 5.46 -2.33
N ASN A 196 -19.52 6.66 -2.22
CA ASN A 196 -20.46 7.18 -3.18
C ASN A 196 -19.70 7.82 -4.35
N LYS A 197 -19.65 7.10 -5.48
CA LYS A 197 -19.00 7.58 -6.70
C LYS A 197 -19.63 8.82 -7.31
N GLU A 198 -20.94 9.00 -7.19
CA GLU A 198 -21.63 10.15 -7.79
C GLU A 198 -21.34 11.45 -7.02
N ALA A 199 -21.35 11.36 -5.68
CA ALA A 199 -21.02 12.48 -4.80
C ALA A 199 -19.50 12.68 -4.62
N ASN A 200 -18.68 11.71 -5.05
CA ASN A 200 -17.24 11.66 -4.79
C ASN A 200 -16.90 11.73 -3.29
N GLN A 201 -17.64 10.99 -2.46
CA GLN A 201 -17.55 11.06 -1.00
C GLN A 201 -17.66 9.67 -0.36
N TRP A 202 -16.97 9.46 0.76
CA TRP A 202 -17.17 8.29 1.60
C TRP A 202 -18.55 8.34 2.28
N ILE A 203 -19.16 7.17 2.43
CA ILE A 203 -20.45 7.01 3.07
C ILE A 203 -20.23 6.92 4.57
N GLU A 204 -20.79 7.87 5.33
CA GLU A 204 -20.82 7.79 6.78
C GLU A 204 -21.64 6.58 7.22
N LYS A 205 -21.03 5.71 8.04
CA LYS A 205 -21.71 4.57 8.66
C LYS A 205 -22.38 4.99 9.97
N GLU A 206 -21.74 5.93 10.66
CA GLU A 206 -22.24 6.65 11.82
C GLU A 206 -21.78 8.10 11.70
N ARG A 207 -22.40 9.02 12.46
CA ARG A 207 -22.06 10.45 12.39
C ARG A 207 -20.56 10.66 12.61
N GLY A 208 -19.85 11.12 11.58
CA GLY A 208 -18.40 11.38 11.63
C GLY A 208 -17.50 10.15 11.52
N TRP A 209 -18.04 8.97 11.17
CA TRP A 209 -17.30 7.72 11.02
C TRP A 209 -17.56 7.06 9.67
N VAL A 210 -16.49 6.60 9.03
CA VAL A 210 -16.54 5.90 7.73
C VAL A 210 -15.85 4.53 7.86
N ALA A 211 -16.14 3.62 6.94
CA ALA A 211 -15.51 2.30 6.92
C ALA A 211 -13.99 2.40 6.75
N ALA A 212 -13.26 1.60 7.52
CA ALA A 212 -11.80 1.52 7.48
C ALA A 212 -11.30 0.74 6.25
N SER A 213 -10.16 1.16 5.69
CA SER A 213 -9.48 0.42 4.63
C SER A 213 -8.95 -0.93 5.13
N LYS A 214 -8.75 -1.88 4.22
CA LYS A 214 -8.22 -3.21 4.57
C LYS A 214 -6.80 -3.09 5.15
N GLU A 215 -6.04 -2.13 4.67
CA GLU A 215 -4.65 -1.85 5.03
C GLU A 215 -4.56 -1.33 6.47
N ILE A 216 -5.42 -0.38 6.87
CA ILE A 216 -5.40 0.11 8.25
C ILE A 216 -5.91 -0.96 9.24
N ILE A 217 -6.88 -1.78 8.82
CA ILE A 217 -7.33 -2.94 9.61
C ILE A 217 -6.15 -3.90 9.83
N ALA A 218 -5.40 -4.23 8.77
CA ALA A 218 -4.24 -5.11 8.87
C ALA A 218 -3.17 -4.52 9.80
N HIS A 219 -2.84 -3.24 9.67
CA HIS A 219 -1.89 -2.57 10.56
C HIS A 219 -2.31 -2.63 12.03
N GLN A 220 -3.59 -2.36 12.33
CA GLN A 220 -4.11 -2.39 13.70
C GLN A 220 -4.27 -3.81 14.26
N LEU A 221 -4.42 -4.81 13.37
CA LEU A 221 -4.51 -6.22 13.75
C LEU A 221 -3.13 -6.84 14.02
N ASP A 222 -2.05 -6.31 13.45
CA ASP A 222 -0.70 -6.84 13.64
C ASP A 222 -0.13 -6.44 15.02
N PRO A 223 0.01 -7.37 15.97
CA PRO A 223 0.43 -7.03 17.33
C PRO A 223 1.85 -6.47 17.42
N ARG A 224 2.70 -6.77 16.43
CA ARG A 224 4.10 -6.33 16.42
C ARG A 224 4.24 -4.82 16.27
N ASN A 225 3.24 -4.17 15.68
CA ASN A 225 3.18 -2.71 15.56
C ASN A 225 3.00 -1.98 16.90
N PHE A 226 2.70 -2.72 17.96
CA PHE A 226 2.33 -2.16 19.26
C PHE A 226 3.15 -2.72 20.43
N LEU A 227 4.30 -3.35 20.13
CA LEU A 227 5.26 -3.81 21.12
C LEU A 227 6.20 -2.66 21.53
N ASP A 228 5.59 -1.57 22.01
CA ASP A 228 6.25 -0.40 22.56
C ASP A 228 5.63 -0.02 23.92
N GLU A 229 6.32 0.86 24.65
CA GLU A 229 6.00 1.16 26.04
C GLU A 229 4.60 1.74 26.27
N GLN A 230 3.99 2.37 25.25
CA GLN A 230 2.70 3.04 25.39
C GLN A 230 1.57 2.16 24.86
N HIS A 231 1.81 1.44 23.76
CA HIS A 231 0.75 0.73 23.07
C HIS A 231 0.61 -0.74 23.50
N ILE A 232 1.58 -1.32 24.22
CA ILE A 232 1.50 -2.71 24.69
C ILE A 232 0.34 -2.98 25.66
N PHE A 233 -0.18 -1.97 26.37
CA PHE A 233 -1.31 -2.13 27.30
C PHE A 233 -2.61 -2.57 26.64
N GLN A 234 -2.71 -2.53 25.30
CA GLN A 234 -3.83 -3.16 24.60
C GLN A 234 -3.85 -4.69 24.77
N PHE A 235 -2.70 -5.28 25.14
CA PHE A 235 -2.52 -6.68 25.44
C PHE A 235 -2.50 -6.97 26.96
N GLU A 236 -2.64 -5.98 27.84
CA GLU A 236 -2.65 -6.21 29.29
C GLU A 236 -3.80 -7.16 29.67
N SER A 237 -3.48 -8.18 30.47
CA SER A 237 -4.43 -9.19 30.93
C SER A 237 -5.48 -8.56 31.85
N LEU A 238 -6.72 -8.57 31.40
CA LEU A 238 -7.90 -8.21 32.18
C LEU A 238 -8.39 -9.38 33.05
N SER A 239 -7.84 -10.59 32.84
CA SER A 239 -8.11 -11.75 33.69
C SER A 239 -7.23 -11.73 34.94
N TYR A 240 -7.73 -12.35 36.00
CA TYR A 240 -6.96 -12.51 37.22
C TYR A 240 -5.83 -13.53 37.03
N ASN A 241 -4.60 -13.10 37.31
CA ASN A 241 -3.44 -13.97 37.41
C ASN A 241 -2.77 -13.76 38.79
N PRO A 242 -2.91 -14.71 39.74
CA PRO A 242 -2.41 -14.53 41.11
C PRO A 242 -0.88 -14.46 41.20
N ASP A 243 -0.15 -15.01 40.23
CA ASP A 243 1.32 -15.00 40.22
C ASP A 243 1.88 -13.62 39.87
N VAL A 244 1.08 -12.80 39.17
CA VAL A 244 1.45 -11.45 38.73
C VAL A 244 0.76 -10.40 39.59
N GLN A 245 -0.56 -10.53 39.77
CA GLN A 245 -1.44 -9.54 40.41
C GLN A 245 -1.65 -9.86 41.89
N ASN A 246 -0.54 -10.03 42.61
CA ASN A 246 -0.57 -10.41 44.03
C ASN A 246 -1.04 -9.26 44.94
N TRP A 247 -1.30 -9.60 46.21
CA TRP A 247 -1.80 -8.66 47.23
C TRP A 247 -0.95 -7.40 47.38
N GLN A 248 0.39 -7.52 47.35
CA GLN A 248 1.28 -6.36 47.49
C GLN A 248 1.12 -5.39 46.32
N GLY A 249 1.00 -5.92 45.10
CA GLY A 249 0.72 -5.10 43.93
C GLY A 249 -0.67 -4.45 44.00
N ILE A 250 -1.69 -5.16 44.48
CA ILE A 250 -3.03 -4.59 44.72
C ILE A 250 -2.94 -3.41 45.70
N ARG A 251 -2.24 -3.62 46.82
CA ARG A 251 -2.04 -2.59 47.85
C ARG A 251 -1.34 -1.35 47.28
N SER A 252 -0.35 -1.55 46.40
CA SER A 252 0.36 -0.47 45.69
C SER A 252 -0.60 0.36 44.83
N GLN A 253 -1.48 -0.29 44.05
CA GLN A 253 -2.46 0.38 43.17
C GLN A 253 -3.50 1.23 43.92
N LEU A 254 -3.80 0.90 45.18
CA LEU A 254 -4.76 1.63 46.02
C LEU A 254 -4.20 2.91 46.64
N THR A 255 -2.86 3.08 46.63
CA THR A 255 -2.19 4.22 47.25
C THR A 255 -2.72 5.56 46.73
N GLY A 256 -3.04 6.48 47.64
CA GLY A 256 -3.53 7.81 47.28
C GLY A 256 -4.99 7.84 46.80
N THR A 257 -5.76 6.78 47.08
CA THR A 257 -7.22 6.74 46.85
C THR A 257 -7.97 6.66 48.19
N PHE A 258 -9.28 6.89 48.18
CA PHE A 258 -10.13 6.66 49.37
C PHE A 258 -10.19 5.19 49.80
N MET A 259 -9.70 4.27 48.95
CA MET A 259 -9.60 2.83 49.19
C MET A 259 -8.20 2.41 49.65
N ASP A 260 -7.34 3.35 50.05
CA ASP A 260 -5.96 3.11 50.49
C ASP A 260 -5.91 2.43 51.88
N SER A 261 -6.33 1.16 51.95
CA SER A 261 -6.30 0.33 53.15
C SER A 261 -6.10 -1.15 52.85
N ASP A 262 -5.65 -1.90 53.85
CA ASP A 262 -5.49 -3.35 53.75
C ASP A 262 -6.85 -4.05 53.57
N GLU A 263 -7.92 -3.49 54.17
CA GLU A 263 -9.30 -3.98 54.01
C GLU A 263 -9.74 -3.93 52.54
N TYR A 264 -9.50 -2.82 51.84
CA TYR A 264 -9.84 -2.73 50.42
C TYR A 264 -8.93 -3.61 49.56
N ALA A 265 -7.66 -3.78 49.92
CA ALA A 265 -6.77 -4.71 49.24
C ALA A 265 -7.31 -6.15 49.31
N ASP A 266 -7.78 -6.58 50.49
CA ASP A 266 -8.43 -7.88 50.68
C ASP A 266 -9.73 -8.00 49.88
N ILE A 267 -10.56 -6.95 49.84
CA ILE A 267 -11.79 -6.93 49.06
C ILE A 267 -11.49 -7.09 47.56
N PHE A 268 -10.54 -6.35 47.00
CA PHE A 268 -10.19 -6.46 45.58
C PHE A 268 -9.55 -7.81 45.25
N TYR A 269 -8.73 -8.35 46.16
CA TYR A 269 -8.16 -9.68 46.02
C TYR A 269 -9.26 -10.76 45.96
N ASN A 270 -10.20 -10.74 46.91
CA ASN A 270 -11.32 -11.70 46.95
C ASN A 270 -12.26 -11.54 45.76
N ALA A 271 -12.51 -10.30 45.32
CA ALA A 271 -13.28 -10.01 44.12
C ALA A 271 -12.63 -10.62 42.88
N ALA A 272 -11.30 -10.49 42.73
CA ALA A 272 -10.55 -11.07 41.63
C ALA A 272 -10.60 -12.61 41.64
N VAL A 273 -10.41 -13.23 42.81
CA VAL A 273 -10.55 -14.69 42.97
C VAL A 273 -11.94 -15.19 42.58
N THR A 274 -12.98 -14.44 42.93
CA THR A 274 -14.38 -14.85 42.70
C THR A 274 -14.81 -14.62 41.24
N SER A 275 -14.41 -13.50 40.66
CA SER A 275 -14.87 -13.05 39.34
C SER A 275 -13.94 -13.47 38.20
N SER A 276 -12.72 -13.92 38.51
CA SER A 276 -11.63 -14.13 37.54
C SER A 276 -11.21 -12.86 36.78
N VAL A 277 -11.54 -11.67 37.30
CA VAL A 277 -11.18 -10.37 36.72
C VAL A 277 -9.97 -9.77 37.44
N SER A 278 -9.06 -9.17 36.67
CA SER A 278 -7.86 -8.52 37.19
C SER A 278 -8.18 -7.46 38.25
N PRO A 279 -7.59 -7.52 39.45
CA PRO A 279 -7.80 -6.51 40.47
C PRO A 279 -7.19 -5.16 40.06
N TYR A 280 -6.17 -5.14 39.20
CA TYR A 280 -5.60 -3.88 38.67
C TYR A 280 -6.60 -3.19 37.74
N HIS A 281 -7.27 -3.96 36.88
CA HIS A 281 -8.35 -3.45 36.03
C HIS A 281 -9.50 -2.90 36.89
N LEU A 282 -9.95 -3.65 37.90
CA LEU A 282 -11.03 -3.24 38.79
C LEU A 282 -10.68 -1.93 39.51
N ILE A 283 -9.49 -1.81 40.09
CA ILE A 283 -9.04 -0.59 40.78
C ILE A 283 -8.97 0.59 39.81
N ALA A 284 -8.39 0.40 38.62
CA ALA A 284 -8.32 1.45 37.60
C ALA A 284 -9.71 1.95 37.19
N ARG A 285 -10.68 1.04 37.03
CA ARG A 285 -12.09 1.37 36.77
C ARG A 285 -12.71 2.18 37.90
N VAL A 286 -12.58 1.75 39.16
CA VAL A 286 -13.15 2.52 40.29
C VAL A 286 -12.57 3.93 40.33
N ARG A 287 -11.25 4.08 40.12
CA ARG A 287 -10.60 5.40 40.10
C ARG A 287 -11.14 6.31 39.00
N GLN A 288 -11.44 5.75 37.82
CA GLN A 288 -12.02 6.49 36.71
C GLN A 288 -13.50 6.85 36.95
N GLU A 289 -14.28 5.89 37.46
CA GLU A 289 -15.75 5.97 37.58
C GLU A 289 -16.23 6.73 38.82
N VAL A 290 -15.46 6.68 39.92
CA VAL A 290 -15.86 7.16 41.25
C VAL A 290 -14.89 8.23 41.78
N SER A 291 -13.83 8.52 41.02
CA SER A 291 -12.71 9.38 41.38
C SER A 291 -11.83 8.84 42.52
N PRO A 292 -10.56 9.27 42.61
CA PRO A 292 -9.67 8.90 43.71
C PRO A 292 -10.18 9.31 45.11
N ASN A 293 -11.08 10.29 45.20
CA ASN A 293 -11.63 10.78 46.47
C ASN A 293 -12.97 10.12 46.85
N GLY A 294 -13.46 9.18 46.04
CA GLY A 294 -14.80 8.62 46.20
C GLY A 294 -15.90 9.53 45.65
N SER A 295 -17.14 9.03 45.65
CA SER A 295 -18.30 9.75 45.15
C SER A 295 -19.56 9.37 45.94
N GLY A 296 -20.69 10.00 45.60
CA GLY A 296 -22.00 9.62 46.14
C GLY A 296 -22.31 8.13 45.95
N SER A 297 -21.88 7.52 44.85
CA SER A 297 -22.14 6.10 44.55
C SER A 297 -21.34 5.12 45.42
N SER A 298 -20.20 5.53 45.99
CA SER A 298 -19.37 4.67 46.86
C SER A 298 -19.45 5.04 48.35
N SER A 299 -20.14 6.13 48.70
CA SER A 299 -20.17 6.64 50.07
C SER A 299 -21.07 5.86 51.04
N GLY A 300 -22.09 5.17 50.53
CA GLY A 300 -23.15 4.57 51.36
C GLY A 300 -24.08 5.59 52.03
N THR A 301 -23.94 6.90 51.74
CA THR A 301 -24.68 7.99 52.41
C THR A 301 -25.57 8.80 51.47
N TYR A 302 -25.81 8.33 50.24
CA TYR A 302 -26.60 9.07 49.26
C TYR A 302 -28.09 9.12 49.66
N PRO A 303 -28.71 10.32 49.73
CA PRO A 303 -30.07 10.47 50.23
C PRO A 303 -31.11 9.61 49.49
N GLY A 304 -31.93 8.86 50.24
CA GLY A 304 -33.03 8.03 49.71
C GLY A 304 -32.63 6.61 49.28
N VAL A 305 -31.32 6.30 49.27
CA VAL A 305 -30.74 4.99 48.95
C VAL A 305 -29.52 4.72 49.85
N GLU A 306 -29.60 5.13 51.11
CA GLU A 306 -28.53 4.97 52.10
C GLU A 306 -28.21 3.49 52.38
N GLY A 307 -26.95 3.20 52.68
CA GLY A 307 -26.45 1.85 52.98
C GLY A 307 -26.15 0.99 51.75
N TYR A 308 -26.34 1.51 50.53
CA TYR A 308 -25.99 0.82 49.28
C TYR A 308 -24.78 1.45 48.61
N TYR A 309 -24.05 0.62 47.87
CA TYR A 309 -22.79 0.99 47.23
C TYR A 309 -22.78 0.54 45.77
N ASN A 310 -22.18 1.35 44.90
CA ASN A 310 -21.96 1.03 43.49
C ASN A 310 -20.61 1.59 43.03
N PHE A 311 -19.58 0.75 43.08
CA PHE A 311 -18.19 1.14 42.77
C PHE A 311 -17.90 1.23 41.26
N PHE A 312 -18.82 0.81 40.39
CA PHE A 312 -18.62 0.75 38.93
C PHE A 312 -19.74 1.41 38.13
N ASN A 313 -20.59 2.22 38.79
CA ASN A 313 -21.72 2.93 38.17
C ASN A 313 -22.66 2.01 37.35
N ILE A 314 -22.80 0.74 37.72
CA ILE A 314 -23.64 -0.21 37.00
C ILE A 314 -25.11 0.20 37.15
N GLY A 315 -25.80 0.37 36.02
CA GLY A 315 -27.19 0.86 36.01
C GLY A 315 -27.33 2.37 36.24
N ALA A 316 -26.23 3.14 36.21
CA ALA A 316 -26.28 4.59 36.34
C ALA A 316 -26.65 5.26 35.01
N TYR A 317 -27.90 5.71 34.87
CA TYR A 317 -28.39 6.44 33.69
C TYR A 317 -29.48 7.44 34.09
N GLY A 318 -29.91 8.28 33.14
CA GLY A 318 -31.01 9.22 33.36
C GLY A 318 -30.59 10.54 34.01
N THR A 319 -31.54 11.19 34.70
CA THR A 319 -31.38 12.54 35.24
C THR A 319 -30.55 12.61 36.51
N ASP A 320 -30.56 11.55 37.32
CA ASP A 320 -29.66 11.37 38.47
C ASP A 320 -29.01 9.98 38.39
N PRO A 321 -27.90 9.86 37.61
CA PRO A 321 -27.24 8.58 37.41
C PRO A 321 -26.76 7.91 38.70
N VAL A 322 -26.37 8.68 39.72
CA VAL A 322 -25.89 8.14 41.00
C VAL A 322 -27.04 7.48 41.75
N TYR A 323 -28.18 8.15 41.84
CA TYR A 323 -29.38 7.58 42.46
C TYR A 323 -29.83 6.31 41.74
N GLU A 324 -29.94 6.33 40.41
CA GLU A 324 -30.41 5.16 39.63
C GLU A 324 -29.45 3.96 39.75
N GLY A 325 -28.14 4.21 39.73
CA GLY A 325 -27.14 3.17 39.96
C GLY A 325 -27.24 2.56 41.36
N LEU A 326 -27.59 3.34 42.38
CA LEU A 326 -27.79 2.84 43.75
C LEU A 326 -29.15 2.14 43.92
N VAL A 327 -30.18 2.53 43.18
CA VAL A 327 -31.44 1.76 43.08
C VAL A 327 -31.18 0.39 42.45
N PHE A 328 -30.38 0.32 41.39
CA PHE A 328 -29.94 -0.96 40.83
C PHE A 328 -29.16 -1.78 41.86
N ALA A 329 -28.21 -1.18 42.57
CA ALA A 329 -27.45 -1.83 43.64
C ALA A 329 -28.35 -2.43 44.75
N ARG A 330 -29.51 -1.81 45.02
CA ARG A 330 -30.50 -2.29 45.99
C ARG A 330 -31.39 -3.41 45.43
N ASP A 331 -32.02 -3.19 44.29
CA ASP A 331 -33.14 -4.02 43.80
C ASP A 331 -32.81 -4.85 42.54
N GLY A 332 -31.78 -4.47 41.79
CA GLY A 332 -31.32 -5.11 40.57
C GLY A 332 -32.44 -5.44 39.58
N TYR A 333 -32.42 -6.68 39.09
CA TYR A 333 -33.44 -7.28 38.25
C TYR A 333 -34.65 -7.71 39.06
N LYS A 334 -35.62 -6.80 39.25
CA LYS A 334 -36.85 -7.01 40.05
C LYS A 334 -37.59 -8.33 39.78
N ASN A 335 -37.56 -8.82 38.55
CA ASN A 335 -38.26 -10.04 38.13
C ASN A 335 -37.32 -11.25 37.95
N ASN A 336 -36.05 -11.15 38.36
CA ASN A 336 -35.06 -12.21 38.23
C ASN A 336 -34.12 -12.29 39.45
N PRO A 337 -34.60 -12.83 40.59
CA PRO A 337 -33.81 -12.94 41.81
C PRO A 337 -32.51 -13.75 41.64
N ALA A 338 -32.51 -14.75 40.76
CA ALA A 338 -31.32 -15.53 40.46
C ALA A 338 -30.24 -14.69 39.75
N ALA A 339 -30.62 -13.73 38.91
CA ALA A 339 -29.66 -12.79 38.33
C ALA A 339 -29.07 -11.87 39.40
N ASN A 340 -29.89 -11.39 40.35
CA ASN A 340 -29.42 -10.58 41.47
C ASN A 340 -28.42 -11.35 42.36
N GLU A 341 -28.73 -12.61 42.67
CA GLU A 341 -27.87 -13.47 43.48
C GLU A 341 -26.51 -13.70 42.82
N ARG A 342 -26.47 -13.93 41.50
CA ARG A 342 -25.22 -14.11 40.73
C ARG A 342 -24.26 -12.94 40.84
N ILE A 343 -24.78 -11.71 40.89
CA ILE A 343 -23.97 -10.49 41.02
C ILE A 343 -24.06 -9.90 42.43
N MET A 344 -24.44 -10.69 43.44
CA MET A 344 -24.45 -10.30 44.85
C MET A 344 -25.33 -9.09 45.23
N ILE A 345 -26.41 -8.81 44.50
CA ILE A 345 -27.41 -7.81 44.90
C ILE A 345 -28.23 -8.37 46.09
N PRO A 346 -28.51 -7.58 47.15
CA PRO A 346 -28.20 -6.16 47.29
C PRO A 346 -26.72 -5.89 47.61
N TRP A 347 -26.16 -4.83 47.03
CA TRP A 347 -24.82 -4.32 47.34
C TRP A 347 -24.85 -3.40 48.56
N ASN A 348 -25.13 -3.96 49.72
CA ASN A 348 -25.25 -3.24 50.99
C ASN A 348 -23.93 -3.19 51.80
N THR A 349 -22.82 -3.60 51.20
CA THR A 349 -21.45 -3.42 51.71
C THR A 349 -20.51 -3.10 50.55
N PRO A 350 -19.35 -2.44 50.80
CA PRO A 350 -18.32 -2.25 49.79
C PRO A 350 -17.88 -3.58 49.14
N GLU A 351 -17.67 -4.62 49.94
CA GLU A 351 -17.27 -5.95 49.46
C GLU A 351 -18.27 -6.55 48.47
N ARG A 352 -19.58 -6.51 48.78
CA ARG A 352 -20.61 -7.04 47.87
C ARG A 352 -20.70 -6.24 46.59
N SER A 353 -20.54 -4.92 46.67
CA SER A 353 -20.55 -4.04 45.50
C SER A 353 -19.35 -4.28 44.59
N ILE A 354 -18.14 -4.38 45.17
CA ILE A 354 -16.91 -4.60 44.42
C ILE A 354 -16.89 -6.01 43.80
N THR A 355 -17.19 -7.06 44.58
CA THR A 355 -17.22 -8.44 44.06
C THR A 355 -18.36 -8.65 43.07
N GLY A 356 -19.57 -8.18 43.39
CA GLY A 356 -20.74 -8.29 42.52
C GLY A 356 -20.58 -7.53 41.20
N GLY A 357 -20.03 -6.32 41.27
CA GLY A 357 -19.68 -5.54 40.10
C GLY A 357 -18.55 -6.16 39.27
N ALA A 358 -17.55 -6.77 39.91
CA ALA A 358 -16.50 -7.50 39.20
C ALA A 358 -17.05 -8.71 38.43
N ILE A 359 -17.98 -9.47 39.02
CA ILE A 359 -18.68 -10.58 38.32
C ILE A 359 -19.45 -10.03 37.12
N PHE A 360 -20.16 -8.91 37.30
CA PHE A 360 -20.90 -8.26 36.22
C PHE A 360 -19.98 -7.83 35.06
N LEU A 361 -18.86 -7.15 35.37
CA LEU A 361 -17.89 -6.69 34.37
C LEU A 361 -17.18 -7.85 33.67
N GLY A 362 -16.93 -8.95 34.39
CA GLY A 362 -16.24 -10.12 33.85
C GLY A 362 -17.07 -10.92 32.85
N ASN A 363 -18.39 -10.93 32.99
CA ASN A 363 -19.27 -11.89 32.33
C ASN A 363 -19.26 -11.81 30.79
N ASP A 364 -19.35 -10.61 30.23
CA ASP A 364 -19.64 -10.47 28.79
C ASP A 364 -18.38 -10.64 27.93
N TYR A 365 -17.23 -10.11 28.38
CA TYR A 365 -16.00 -10.08 27.59
C TYR A 365 -14.83 -10.84 28.25
N ILE A 366 -14.44 -10.47 29.47
CA ILE A 366 -13.19 -10.94 30.08
C ILE A 366 -13.20 -12.46 30.26
N ASN A 367 -14.27 -12.99 30.85
CA ASN A 367 -14.44 -14.43 31.08
C ASN A 367 -14.93 -15.18 29.84
N ASN A 368 -15.22 -14.45 28.77
CA ASN A 368 -15.64 -14.97 27.48
C ASN A 368 -14.54 -14.72 26.44
N LEU A 369 -13.31 -15.14 26.73
CA LEU A 369 -12.19 -15.11 25.76
C LEU A 369 -11.89 -13.72 25.14
N GLN A 370 -12.25 -12.62 25.79
CA GLN A 370 -11.89 -11.25 25.39
C GLN A 370 -11.32 -10.46 26.56
N ASN A 371 -10.23 -11.00 27.09
CA ASN A 371 -9.54 -10.52 28.29
C ASN A 371 -8.38 -9.56 28.00
N THR A 372 -8.39 -8.87 26.86
CA THR A 372 -7.53 -7.72 26.56
C THR A 372 -8.31 -6.74 25.69
N LEU A 373 -7.91 -5.46 25.64
CA LEU A 373 -8.53 -4.48 24.74
C LEU A 373 -8.44 -4.94 23.27
N TYR A 374 -7.33 -5.57 22.90
CA TYR A 374 -7.14 -6.14 21.59
C TYR A 374 -8.18 -7.25 21.29
N PHE A 375 -8.39 -8.21 22.19
CA PHE A 375 -9.39 -9.26 21.97
C PHE A 375 -10.83 -8.73 22.03
N GLN A 376 -11.10 -7.72 22.84
CA GLN A 376 -12.40 -7.03 22.85
C GLN A 376 -12.67 -6.32 21.52
N LYS A 377 -11.66 -5.73 20.88
CA LYS A 377 -11.80 -5.08 19.57
C LYS A 377 -11.95 -6.07 18.43
N PHE A 378 -11.12 -7.11 18.39
CA PHE A 378 -10.99 -7.94 17.19
C PHE A 378 -11.71 -9.28 17.28
N ASP A 379 -12.10 -9.74 18.48
CA ASP A 379 -12.90 -10.96 18.64
C ASP A 379 -12.29 -12.20 17.94
N LEU A 380 -10.98 -12.43 18.14
CA LEU A 380 -10.25 -13.49 17.41
C LEU A 380 -10.42 -14.90 17.99
N ARG A 381 -11.28 -15.09 19.00
CA ARG A 381 -11.39 -16.35 19.76
C ARG A 381 -12.79 -16.98 19.77
N HIS A 382 -13.80 -16.34 19.21
CA HIS A 382 -15.17 -16.90 19.11
C HIS A 382 -15.54 -17.52 17.77
N GLY A 383 -14.68 -17.39 16.75
CA GLY A 383 -14.92 -17.93 15.42
C GLY A 383 -14.88 -16.85 14.33
N PRO A 384 -15.10 -17.23 13.06
CA PRO A 384 -14.87 -16.34 11.91
C PRO A 384 -15.93 -15.24 11.73
N ASP A 385 -16.96 -15.18 12.57
CA ASP A 385 -18.05 -14.22 12.44
C ASP A 385 -17.74 -12.87 13.09
N TYR A 386 -16.81 -12.82 14.05
CA TYR A 386 -16.38 -11.60 14.77
C TYR A 386 -17.58 -10.78 15.30
N TRP A 387 -18.60 -11.47 15.81
CA TRP A 387 -19.88 -10.88 16.16
C TRP A 387 -19.87 -10.14 17.51
N HIS A 388 -18.85 -10.39 18.34
CA HIS A 388 -18.79 -9.89 19.72
C HIS A 388 -17.70 -8.82 19.91
N GLN A 389 -17.59 -7.87 18.99
CA GLN A 389 -16.65 -6.75 19.14
C GLN A 389 -17.22 -5.66 20.06
N TYR A 390 -16.42 -5.21 21.02
CA TYR A 390 -16.81 -4.14 21.95
C TYR A 390 -16.94 -2.77 21.26
N MET A 391 -16.20 -2.56 20.17
CA MET A 391 -16.11 -1.27 19.49
C MET A 391 -15.75 -1.40 18.01
N ALA A 392 -16.23 -0.45 17.21
CA ALA A 392 -15.96 -0.40 15.76
C ALA A 392 -14.70 0.41 15.40
N ASN A 393 -14.31 1.40 16.21
CA ASN A 393 -13.13 2.22 15.95
C ASN A 393 -11.85 1.38 15.99
N VAL A 394 -11.12 1.29 14.87
CA VAL A 394 -9.88 0.50 14.77
C VAL A 394 -8.76 1.03 15.66
N PHE A 395 -8.79 2.31 16.01
CA PHE A 395 -7.78 2.97 16.84
C PHE A 395 -8.07 2.89 18.35
N ALA A 396 -9.22 2.34 18.75
CA ALA A 396 -9.60 2.35 20.15
C ALA A 396 -8.58 1.63 21.05
N PRO A 397 -8.11 0.39 20.74
CA PRO A 397 -7.13 -0.30 21.59
C PRO A 397 -5.85 0.51 21.82
N GLN A 398 -5.26 1.09 20.76
CA GLN A 398 -4.04 1.89 20.90
C GLN A 398 -4.26 3.18 21.71
N SER A 399 -5.40 3.85 21.52
CA SER A 399 -5.68 5.12 22.20
C SER A 399 -5.97 4.93 23.70
N GLU A 400 -6.67 3.84 24.03
CA GLU A 400 -6.94 3.44 25.41
C GLU A 400 -5.66 2.92 26.08
N SER A 401 -4.84 2.15 25.37
CA SER A 401 -3.53 1.68 25.82
C SER A 401 -2.62 2.84 26.25
N ARG A 402 -2.53 3.90 25.43
CA ARG A 402 -1.78 5.12 25.80
C ARG A 402 -2.34 5.80 27.06
N THR A 403 -3.66 5.80 27.22
CA THR A 403 -4.30 6.35 28.43
C THR A 403 -3.95 5.52 29.67
N ILE A 404 -3.96 4.19 29.55
CA ILE A 404 -3.55 3.26 30.62
C ILE A 404 -2.08 3.46 30.98
N TYR A 405 -1.18 3.55 29.99
CA TYR A 405 0.23 3.85 30.20
C TYR A 405 0.42 5.12 31.04
N HIS A 406 -0.21 6.23 30.63
CA HIS A 406 -0.08 7.50 31.36
C HIS A 406 -0.66 7.42 32.77
N ALA A 407 -1.73 6.65 32.98
CA ALA A 407 -2.29 6.42 34.30
C ALA A 407 -1.30 5.68 35.21
N TYR A 408 -0.69 4.59 34.75
CA TYR A 408 0.32 3.86 35.52
C TYR A 408 1.60 4.67 35.73
N ALA A 409 2.03 5.43 34.71
CA ALA A 409 3.18 6.32 34.79
C ALA A 409 2.99 7.39 35.88
N ALA A 410 1.84 8.06 35.88
CA ALA A 410 1.50 9.07 36.87
C ALA A 410 1.41 8.52 38.30
N GLN A 411 1.11 7.22 38.44
CA GLN A 411 1.06 6.52 39.72
C GLN A 411 2.41 5.97 40.17
N GLY A 412 3.43 5.98 39.30
CA GLY A 412 4.71 5.34 39.56
C GLY A 412 4.65 3.81 39.58
N SER A 413 3.60 3.19 39.02
CA SER A 413 3.34 1.76 39.12
C SER A 413 3.67 0.97 37.84
N LEU A 414 4.42 1.57 36.91
CA LEU A 414 4.91 0.88 35.71
C LEU A 414 5.89 -0.26 36.02
N ALA A 415 6.63 -0.20 37.13
CA ALA A 415 7.60 -1.21 37.52
C ALA A 415 6.97 -2.47 38.16
N GLU A 416 5.69 -2.40 38.52
CA GLU A 416 4.95 -3.53 39.09
C GLU A 416 4.81 -4.65 38.05
N PRO A 417 4.75 -5.93 38.48
CA PRO A 417 4.48 -7.03 37.57
C PRO A 417 3.17 -6.84 36.81
N LYS A 418 3.21 -7.09 35.50
CA LYS A 418 2.04 -7.04 34.61
C LYS A 418 2.12 -8.18 33.62
N GLU A 419 0.98 -8.73 33.25
CA GLU A 419 0.89 -9.78 32.25
C GLU A 419 0.33 -9.19 30.95
N PHE A 420 1.00 -9.47 29.83
CA PHE A 420 0.56 -9.09 28.50
C PHE A 420 0.27 -10.34 27.68
N LEU A 421 -1.00 -10.52 27.30
CA LEU A 421 -1.49 -11.63 26.48
C LEU A 421 -1.40 -11.24 25.00
N ILE A 422 -0.28 -11.60 24.36
CA ILE A 422 0.07 -11.14 23.03
C ILE A 422 -0.42 -12.17 21.99
N PRO A 423 -1.31 -11.80 21.06
CA PRO A 423 -1.80 -12.73 20.05
C PRO A 423 -0.68 -13.17 19.11
N VAL A 424 -0.66 -14.46 18.75
CA VAL A 424 0.28 -15.04 17.80
C VAL A 424 -0.52 -15.82 16.75
N PHE A 425 -0.58 -15.29 15.53
CA PHE A 425 -1.23 -15.94 14.39
C PHE A 425 -0.49 -17.21 13.95
N THR A 426 -1.19 -18.15 13.31
CA THR A 426 -0.56 -19.38 12.78
C THR A 426 0.47 -19.09 11.69
N SER A 427 0.27 -18.00 10.94
CA SER A 427 1.16 -17.48 9.90
C SER A 427 0.96 -15.97 9.78
N ILE A 428 2.06 -15.23 9.65
CA ILE A 428 2.11 -13.79 9.41
C ILE A 428 3.37 -13.47 8.60
N SER A 429 3.35 -12.40 7.80
CA SER A 429 4.55 -11.92 7.08
C SER A 429 5.70 -11.64 8.04
N ASP A 430 6.95 -11.80 7.61
CA ASP A 430 8.12 -11.56 8.46
C ASP A 430 8.21 -10.12 8.96
N LEU A 431 7.75 -9.16 8.13
CA LEU A 431 7.71 -7.74 8.48
C LEU A 431 6.36 -7.35 9.09
N PRO A 432 6.35 -6.46 10.09
CA PRO A 432 5.13 -5.83 10.58
C PRO A 432 4.37 -5.12 9.46
N THR A 433 3.05 -5.19 9.51
CA THR A 433 2.20 -4.52 8.52
C THR A 433 2.40 -3.01 8.61
N PRO A 434 2.83 -2.32 7.54
CA PRO A 434 3.11 -0.90 7.61
C PRO A 434 1.83 -0.10 7.83
N TYR A 435 1.97 1.10 8.42
CA TYR A 435 0.87 2.05 8.42
C TYR A 435 0.61 2.49 6.97
N PRO A 436 -0.64 2.48 6.48
CA PRO A 436 -0.92 2.90 5.12
C PRO A 436 -0.55 4.38 4.91
N THR A 437 0.42 4.61 4.03
CA THR A 437 0.89 5.93 3.61
C THR A 437 0.85 6.01 2.09
N GLY A 438 0.54 7.19 1.54
CA GLY A 438 0.52 7.36 0.08
C GLY A 438 -0.77 6.82 -0.55
N GLY A 439 -1.73 7.72 -0.69
CA GLY A 439 -3.09 7.44 -1.18
C GLY A 439 -3.97 8.66 -0.98
N LEU A 440 -3.42 9.84 -1.24
CA LEU A 440 -4.15 11.09 -1.10
C LEU A 440 -5.20 11.16 -2.21
N GLY A 441 -6.45 11.44 -1.85
CA GLY A 441 -7.53 11.57 -2.80
C GLY A 441 -8.45 10.36 -2.88
N THR A 442 -9.54 10.53 -3.62
CA THR A 442 -10.59 9.53 -3.75
C THR A 442 -10.22 8.45 -4.78
N PRO A 443 -10.80 7.24 -4.67
CA PRO A 443 -10.67 6.17 -5.68
C PRO A 443 -11.54 6.39 -6.92
N ASN A 444 -12.08 7.59 -7.12
CA ASN A 444 -13.15 7.82 -8.06
C ASN A 444 -12.62 8.01 -9.49
N ASN A 445 -12.50 6.89 -10.19
CA ASN A 445 -12.14 6.79 -11.60
C ASN A 445 -13.35 6.47 -12.50
N TRP A 446 -14.57 6.83 -12.08
CA TRP A 446 -15.78 6.51 -12.83
C TRP A 446 -16.15 7.64 -13.79
N LEU A 447 -16.55 7.29 -15.01
CA LEU A 447 -17.18 8.22 -15.95
C LEU A 447 -18.66 8.44 -15.62
N ARG A 448 -19.09 9.69 -15.72
CA ARG A 448 -20.50 10.12 -15.69
C ARG A 448 -21.12 10.06 -17.09
N SER A 449 -20.35 10.39 -18.11
CA SER A 449 -20.82 10.38 -19.50
C SER A 449 -19.67 10.24 -20.48
N ILE A 450 -19.98 9.68 -21.65
CA ILE A 450 -19.16 9.73 -22.86
C ILE A 450 -19.98 10.45 -23.92
N SER A 451 -19.34 11.26 -24.76
CA SER A 451 -19.96 11.88 -25.93
C SER A 451 -19.13 11.67 -27.19
N ILE A 452 -19.82 11.46 -28.31
CA ILE A 452 -19.26 11.28 -29.65
C ILE A 452 -19.83 12.38 -30.53
N ASP A 453 -18.95 13.18 -31.14
CA ASP A 453 -19.30 14.36 -31.94
C ASP A 453 -20.24 15.33 -31.21
N GLY A 454 -20.02 15.48 -29.91
CA GLY A 454 -20.82 16.33 -29.01
C GLY A 454 -22.18 15.74 -28.61
N ALA A 455 -22.55 14.56 -29.11
CA ALA A 455 -23.76 13.84 -28.70
C ALA A 455 -23.44 12.83 -27.60
N LEU A 456 -24.24 12.79 -26.52
CA LEU A 456 -24.08 11.80 -25.45
C LEU A 456 -24.29 10.38 -25.97
N LEU A 457 -23.41 9.45 -25.57
CA LEU A 457 -23.52 8.03 -25.86
C LEU A 457 -24.83 7.48 -25.23
N PRO A 458 -25.83 7.08 -26.04
CA PRO A 458 -27.10 6.62 -25.51
C PRO A 458 -26.94 5.33 -24.70
N GLY A 459 -27.57 5.27 -23.52
CA GLY A 459 -27.51 4.09 -22.65
C GLY A 459 -26.14 3.87 -21.99
N PHE A 460 -25.30 4.91 -21.90
CA PHE A 460 -24.07 4.83 -21.13
C PHE A 460 -24.35 4.49 -19.67
N GLU A 461 -23.76 3.39 -19.21
CA GLU A 461 -23.76 2.94 -17.82
C GLU A 461 -22.32 2.92 -17.31
N SER A 462 -22.08 3.60 -16.18
CA SER A 462 -20.72 3.74 -15.63
C SER A 462 -20.03 2.40 -15.31
N SER A 463 -20.79 1.32 -15.13
CA SER A 463 -20.34 -0.07 -14.89
C SER A 463 -20.15 -0.92 -16.15
N THR A 464 -20.44 -0.38 -17.33
CA THR A 464 -20.17 -1.04 -18.61
C THR A 464 -18.85 -0.52 -19.15
N TYR A 465 -17.90 -1.43 -19.38
CA TYR A 465 -16.51 -1.08 -19.74
C TYR A 465 -16.20 -1.24 -21.24
N SER A 466 -17.14 -1.74 -22.04
CA SER A 466 -16.96 -1.87 -23.49
C SER A 466 -18.28 -1.53 -24.19
N TYR A 467 -18.21 -0.68 -25.23
CA TYR A 467 -19.34 -0.28 -26.07
C TYR A 467 -19.03 -0.56 -27.53
N GLN A 468 -20.02 -1.01 -28.28
CA GLN A 468 -19.92 -1.20 -29.73
C GLN A 468 -20.91 -0.27 -30.42
N LEU A 469 -20.44 0.44 -31.44
CA LEU A 469 -21.23 1.43 -32.18
C LEU A 469 -21.04 1.21 -33.67
N GLU A 470 -22.14 1.27 -34.41
CA GLU A 470 -22.13 1.24 -35.87
C GLU A 470 -22.20 2.69 -36.38
N VAL A 471 -21.28 3.07 -37.26
CA VAL A 471 -21.20 4.42 -37.82
C VAL A 471 -21.28 4.37 -39.34
N ASP A 472 -22.40 4.86 -39.86
CA ASP A 472 -22.67 5.09 -41.28
C ASP A 472 -22.55 6.59 -41.59
N ALA A 473 -21.32 7.11 -41.62
CA ALA A 473 -21.05 8.54 -41.85
C ALA A 473 -20.12 8.75 -43.05
N PRO A 474 -20.27 9.86 -43.81
CA PRO A 474 -19.38 10.18 -44.93
C PRO A 474 -17.98 10.61 -44.48
N ASN A 475 -17.83 11.02 -43.22
CA ASN A 475 -16.59 11.49 -42.65
C ASN A 475 -15.97 10.38 -41.81
N SER A 476 -14.71 10.07 -42.08
CA SER A 476 -13.92 9.10 -41.32
C SER A 476 -13.31 9.71 -40.06
N GLU A 477 -13.88 10.76 -39.47
CA GLU A 477 -13.36 11.41 -38.28
C GLU A 477 -14.48 11.61 -37.27
N ILE A 478 -14.24 11.20 -36.03
CA ILE A 478 -15.14 11.44 -34.89
C ILE A 478 -14.36 12.14 -33.76
N THR A 479 -15.06 12.88 -32.91
CA THR A 479 -14.49 13.44 -31.69
C THR A 479 -15.10 12.78 -30.47
N ILE A 480 -14.25 12.22 -29.60
CA ILE A 480 -14.64 11.63 -28.33
C ILE A 480 -14.31 12.58 -27.18
N ASP A 481 -15.29 12.79 -26.32
CA ASP A 481 -15.10 13.41 -25.01
C ASP A 481 -15.73 12.54 -23.93
N ALA A 482 -15.27 12.67 -22.70
CA ALA A 482 -15.68 11.87 -21.56
C ALA A 482 -15.63 12.69 -20.29
N THR A 483 -16.68 12.66 -19.49
CA THR A 483 -16.76 13.45 -18.25
C THR A 483 -16.71 12.54 -17.02
N PRO A 484 -15.71 12.67 -16.13
CA PRO A 484 -15.64 11.87 -14.91
C PRO A 484 -16.62 12.39 -13.84
N TYR A 485 -16.95 11.53 -12.87
CA TYR A 485 -17.65 11.96 -11.65
C TYR A 485 -16.76 12.83 -10.76
N ASN A 486 -15.48 12.45 -10.60
CA ASN A 486 -14.50 13.27 -9.90
C ASN A 486 -13.91 14.30 -10.87
N PRO A 487 -14.14 15.62 -10.67
CA PRO A 487 -13.62 16.65 -11.57
C PRO A 487 -12.09 16.78 -11.52
N TYR A 488 -11.44 16.17 -10.52
CA TYR A 488 -9.98 16.13 -10.39
C TYR A 488 -9.37 14.83 -10.92
N ALA A 489 -10.17 13.90 -11.46
CA ALA A 489 -9.65 12.73 -12.15
C ALA A 489 -9.12 13.12 -13.53
N GLU A 490 -7.97 12.56 -13.89
CA GLU A 490 -7.39 12.71 -15.21
C GLU A 490 -8.09 11.73 -16.17
N VAL A 491 -8.36 12.18 -17.41
CA VAL A 491 -8.97 11.32 -18.43
C VAL A 491 -8.15 11.44 -19.70
N THR A 492 -7.62 10.31 -20.14
CA THR A 492 -6.92 10.15 -21.42
C THR A 492 -7.82 9.44 -22.43
N GLY A 493 -7.51 9.52 -23.73
CA GLY A 493 -8.36 8.97 -24.79
C GLY A 493 -9.52 9.88 -25.22
N ARG A 494 -9.50 11.16 -24.84
CA ARG A 494 -10.33 12.21 -25.46
C ARG A 494 -9.63 12.75 -26.69
N GLY A 495 -10.39 13.22 -27.68
CA GLY A 495 -9.86 13.86 -28.88
C GLY A 495 -10.50 13.37 -30.17
N SER A 496 -9.89 13.73 -31.29
CA SER A 496 -10.37 13.36 -32.63
C SER A 496 -9.70 12.08 -33.11
N TYR A 497 -10.49 11.18 -33.71
CA TYR A 497 -10.06 9.87 -34.17
C TYR A 497 -10.44 9.67 -35.63
N PHE A 498 -9.46 9.33 -36.46
CA PHE A 498 -9.71 8.89 -37.84
C PHE A 498 -10.06 7.40 -37.89
N LEU A 499 -11.24 7.08 -38.43
CA LEU A 499 -11.79 5.73 -38.51
C LEU A 499 -11.34 5.02 -39.79
N LYS A 500 -10.84 3.79 -39.63
CA LYS A 500 -10.64 2.82 -40.71
C LYS A 500 -11.95 2.03 -40.91
N GLU A 501 -12.25 1.63 -42.14
CA GLU A 501 -13.42 0.75 -42.38
C GLU A 501 -13.27 -0.53 -41.55
N GLY A 502 -14.37 -0.95 -40.91
CA GLY A 502 -14.36 -2.01 -39.89
C GLY A 502 -14.21 -1.49 -38.47
N LYS A 503 -13.67 -2.32 -37.57
CA LYS A 503 -13.63 -2.06 -36.12
C LYS A 503 -12.44 -1.17 -35.73
N ASN A 504 -12.73 -0.12 -34.97
CA ASN A 504 -11.75 0.82 -34.41
C ASN A 504 -11.90 0.83 -32.89
N PRO A 505 -11.03 0.14 -32.13
CA PRO A 505 -11.05 0.20 -30.67
C PRO A 505 -10.41 1.50 -30.18
N ILE A 506 -11.08 2.17 -29.25
CA ILE A 506 -10.63 3.42 -28.63
C ILE A 506 -10.70 3.24 -27.12
N LEU A 507 -9.58 3.47 -26.44
CA LEU A 507 -9.45 3.32 -24.99
C LEU A 507 -9.53 4.68 -24.31
N ILE A 508 -10.48 4.83 -23.38
CA ILE A 508 -10.57 5.97 -22.47
C ILE A 508 -10.11 5.49 -21.09
N ALA A 509 -8.99 6.01 -20.61
CA ALA A 509 -8.51 5.72 -19.26
C ALA A 509 -8.83 6.88 -18.32
N VAL A 510 -9.35 6.56 -17.14
CA VAL A 510 -9.64 7.52 -16.08
C VAL A 510 -8.74 7.21 -14.89
N THR A 511 -7.87 8.14 -14.54
CA THR A 511 -6.98 8.06 -13.38
C THR A 511 -7.57 8.87 -12.23
N ALA A 512 -7.95 8.20 -11.14
CA ALA A 512 -8.42 8.86 -9.93
C ALA A 512 -7.29 9.62 -9.22
N THR A 513 -7.64 10.52 -8.30
CA THR A 513 -6.66 11.29 -7.52
C THR A 513 -5.75 10.43 -6.63
N ASN A 514 -6.21 9.23 -6.25
CA ASN A 514 -5.37 8.27 -5.52
C ASN A 514 -4.50 7.38 -6.45
N GLY A 515 -4.50 7.65 -7.77
CA GLY A 515 -3.73 6.91 -8.77
C GLY A 515 -4.43 5.67 -9.34
N SER A 516 -5.60 5.27 -8.83
CA SER A 516 -6.31 4.10 -9.39
C SER A 516 -6.87 4.38 -10.79
N ILE A 517 -6.61 3.47 -11.74
CA ILE A 517 -7.00 3.64 -13.16
C ILE A 517 -8.20 2.75 -13.50
N ARG A 518 -9.13 3.28 -14.30
CA ARG A 518 -10.25 2.54 -14.92
C ARG A 518 -10.30 2.80 -16.42
N ASN A 519 -10.47 1.73 -17.18
CA ASN A 519 -10.51 1.77 -18.62
C ASN A 519 -11.92 1.53 -19.15
N TYR A 520 -12.31 2.30 -20.16
CA TYR A 520 -13.53 2.14 -20.96
C TYR A 520 -13.13 2.00 -22.43
N GLU A 521 -13.58 0.94 -23.09
CA GLU A 521 -13.32 0.69 -24.50
C GLU A 521 -14.55 1.05 -25.34
N ILE A 522 -14.33 1.76 -26.45
CA ILE A 522 -15.34 2.04 -27.45
C ILE A 522 -14.87 1.44 -28.77
N ILE A 523 -15.62 0.50 -29.31
CA ILE A 523 -15.35 -0.12 -30.60
C ILE A 523 -16.30 0.50 -31.61
N ILE A 524 -15.76 1.34 -32.48
CA ILE A 524 -16.50 1.94 -33.58
C ILE A 524 -16.37 1.04 -34.80
N ASN A 525 -17.45 0.39 -35.22
CA ASN A 525 -17.53 -0.28 -36.50
C ASN A 525 -17.98 0.73 -37.56
N TYR A 526 -17.03 1.17 -38.38
CA TYR A 526 -17.25 2.18 -39.40
C TYR A 526 -17.48 1.52 -40.76
N HIS A 527 -18.59 1.86 -41.42
CA HIS A 527 -18.99 1.23 -42.69
C HIS A 527 -18.62 2.03 -43.96
N GLY A 528 -18.01 3.22 -43.80
CA GLY A 528 -17.59 4.06 -44.92
C GLY A 528 -18.70 4.96 -45.53
N GLY A 529 -18.30 5.91 -46.37
CA GLY A 529 -19.15 6.91 -47.01
C GLY A 529 -19.18 6.84 -48.55
N THR A 530 -20.38 6.90 -49.15
CA THR A 530 -20.59 6.89 -50.61
C THR A 530 -20.40 8.29 -51.24
N THR A 531 -19.16 8.65 -51.60
CA THR A 531 -18.85 9.68 -52.63
C THR A 531 -17.54 9.33 -53.35
N ALA A 532 -17.43 9.65 -54.64
CA ALA A 532 -16.33 9.24 -55.51
C ALA A 532 -14.94 9.49 -54.88
N GLU A 533 -14.16 8.41 -54.71
CA GLU A 533 -12.83 8.45 -54.11
C GLU A 533 -11.90 9.41 -54.87
N VAL A 534 -11.22 10.27 -54.13
CA VAL A 534 -10.00 10.93 -54.60
C VAL A 534 -8.94 9.84 -54.78
N PRO A 535 -8.43 9.59 -55.99
CA PRO A 535 -7.40 8.57 -56.20
C PRO A 535 -6.18 8.88 -55.33
N ARG A 536 -5.79 7.94 -54.47
CA ARG A 536 -4.63 8.10 -53.59
C ARG A 536 -3.35 8.24 -54.41
N VAL A 537 -2.36 8.91 -53.84
CA VAL A 537 -1.02 8.96 -54.42
C VAL A 537 -0.39 7.56 -54.43
N GLU A 538 0.42 7.29 -55.44
CA GLU A 538 1.06 5.99 -55.68
C GLU A 538 2.59 6.14 -55.66
N SER A 539 3.30 5.08 -55.28
CA SER A 539 4.76 5.02 -55.36
C SER A 539 5.21 3.58 -55.56
N SER A 540 6.30 3.40 -56.31
CA SER A 540 6.96 2.10 -56.46
C SER A 540 8.12 1.91 -55.47
N VAL A 541 8.48 2.93 -54.69
CA VAL A 541 9.63 2.92 -53.78
C VAL A 541 9.29 3.25 -52.33
N TYR A 542 8.14 3.88 -52.06
CA TYR A 542 7.61 4.16 -50.72
C TYR A 542 6.39 3.28 -50.44
N GLN A 543 6.22 2.90 -49.18
CA GLN A 543 5.03 2.19 -48.71
C GLN A 543 4.03 3.22 -48.17
N ILE A 544 3.03 3.53 -48.99
CA ILE A 544 1.95 4.48 -48.63
C ILE A 544 0.80 3.68 -48.03
N GLN A 545 0.69 3.71 -46.71
CA GLN A 545 -0.31 2.95 -45.96
C GLN A 545 -1.71 3.53 -46.12
N PRO A 546 -2.79 2.73 -45.96
CA PRO A 546 -4.18 3.19 -46.07
C PRO A 546 -4.54 4.35 -45.13
N ASP A 547 -3.89 4.48 -43.97
CA ASP A 547 -4.06 5.62 -43.04
C ASP A 547 -3.34 6.90 -43.49
N GLY A 548 -2.52 6.83 -44.53
CA GLY A 548 -1.83 8.00 -45.08
C GLY A 548 -0.38 8.12 -44.61
N ASN A 549 0.13 7.18 -43.81
CA ASN A 549 1.54 7.16 -43.44
C ASN A 549 2.41 6.66 -44.59
N ILE A 550 3.55 7.31 -44.80
CA ILE A 550 4.52 7.00 -45.85
C ILE A 550 5.80 6.50 -45.19
N TYR A 551 6.14 5.24 -45.47
CA TYR A 551 7.39 4.58 -45.06
C TYR A 551 8.30 4.32 -46.26
N GLY A 552 9.52 3.85 -46.01
CA GLY A 552 10.51 3.52 -47.04
C GLY A 552 11.51 4.65 -47.32
N LEU A 553 11.70 5.59 -46.39
CA LEU A 553 12.65 6.70 -46.48
C LEU A 553 14.11 6.23 -46.26
N ASP A 554 14.58 5.29 -47.08
CA ASP A 554 15.92 4.71 -47.00
C ASP A 554 17.03 5.75 -47.27
N PHE A 555 17.77 6.08 -46.21
CA PHE A 555 18.91 7.00 -46.21
C PHE A 555 20.02 6.58 -47.19
N THR A 556 20.25 5.29 -47.40
CA THR A 556 21.33 4.80 -48.29
C THR A 556 21.01 5.02 -49.77
N ARG A 557 19.73 5.18 -50.09
CA ARG A 557 19.22 5.46 -51.44
C ARG A 557 18.81 6.92 -51.62
N ASN A 558 19.04 7.76 -50.61
CA ASN A 558 18.59 9.15 -50.53
C ASN A 558 17.06 9.30 -50.69
N LEU A 559 16.27 8.29 -50.28
CA LEU A 559 14.80 8.35 -50.31
C LEU A 559 14.23 9.19 -49.16
N ASN A 560 15.06 9.65 -48.23
CA ASN A 560 14.69 10.60 -47.19
C ASN A 560 14.76 12.07 -47.66
N LEU A 561 14.99 12.35 -48.95
CA LEU A 561 15.06 13.71 -49.48
C LEU A 561 13.73 14.16 -50.11
N VAL A 562 13.32 15.40 -49.87
CA VAL A 562 12.07 16.02 -50.37
C VAL A 562 11.97 15.94 -51.88
N GLU A 563 13.04 16.29 -52.60
CA GLU A 563 13.09 16.26 -54.07
C GLU A 563 12.88 14.85 -54.63
N ASN A 564 13.40 13.84 -53.94
CA ASN A 564 13.27 12.44 -54.34
C ASN A 564 11.89 11.89 -53.96
N ALA A 565 11.28 12.32 -52.86
CA ALA A 565 9.89 11.99 -52.54
C ALA A 565 8.93 12.54 -53.59
N LEU A 566 9.07 13.82 -53.96
CA LEU A 566 8.25 14.47 -54.99
C LEU A 566 8.44 13.86 -56.39
N SER A 567 9.62 13.35 -56.72
CA SER A 567 9.86 12.71 -58.02
C SER A 567 9.34 11.27 -58.11
N ASN A 568 9.22 10.56 -56.96
CA ASN A 568 8.88 9.14 -56.93
C ASN A 568 7.45 8.85 -56.45
N ILE A 569 6.74 9.84 -55.89
CA ILE A 569 5.32 9.72 -55.55
C ILE A 569 4.51 10.39 -56.67
N THR A 570 3.60 9.64 -57.28
CA THR A 570 2.80 10.09 -58.43
C THR A 570 1.33 10.25 -58.07
N THR A 571 0.64 11.09 -58.82
CA THR A 571 -0.81 11.29 -58.74
C THR A 571 -1.38 11.48 -60.15
N THR A 572 -2.71 11.52 -60.30
CA THR A 572 -3.35 11.75 -61.61
C THR A 572 -3.28 13.22 -62.02
N ASP A 573 -3.31 13.50 -63.33
CA ASP A 573 -3.02 14.82 -63.94
C ASP A 573 -3.86 16.01 -63.40
N GLN A 574 -4.99 15.75 -62.76
CA GLN A 574 -5.85 16.78 -62.16
C GLN A 574 -5.39 17.24 -60.76
N TYR A 575 -4.35 16.62 -60.21
CA TYR A 575 -3.80 16.92 -58.89
C TYR A 575 -2.33 17.34 -58.97
N THR A 576 -1.90 18.11 -57.97
CA THR A 576 -0.49 18.51 -57.78
C THR A 576 -0.02 18.11 -56.38
N LEU A 577 1.28 17.82 -56.24
CA LEU A 577 1.89 17.45 -54.96
C LEU A 577 2.82 18.54 -54.44
N SER A 578 2.84 18.74 -53.13
CA SER A 578 3.79 19.60 -52.42
C SER A 578 4.08 19.01 -51.04
N ILE A 579 5.28 19.18 -50.50
CA ILE A 579 5.62 18.75 -49.13
C ILE A 579 5.68 19.97 -48.23
N VAL A 580 5.15 19.85 -47.02
CA VAL A 580 5.30 20.84 -45.95
C VAL A 580 6.02 20.25 -44.75
N ASP A 581 6.83 21.08 -44.08
CA ASP A 581 7.52 20.72 -42.84
C ASP A 581 6.58 20.71 -41.62
N LEU A 582 7.14 20.50 -40.42
CA LEU A 582 6.39 20.50 -39.15
C LEU A 582 5.75 21.86 -38.82
N ALA A 583 6.23 22.96 -39.41
CA ALA A 583 5.66 24.30 -39.28
C ALA A 583 4.65 24.63 -40.41
N ASP A 584 4.23 23.61 -41.18
CA ASP A 584 3.38 23.70 -42.37
C ASP A 584 3.95 24.66 -43.46
N GLN A 585 5.28 24.86 -43.50
CA GLN A 585 5.96 25.61 -44.55
C GLN A 585 6.29 24.71 -45.74
N GLU A 586 6.01 25.16 -46.96
CA GLU A 586 6.29 24.38 -48.17
C GLU A 586 7.79 24.27 -48.42
N VAL A 587 8.27 23.03 -48.60
CA VAL A 587 9.67 22.69 -48.82
C VAL A 587 9.83 21.96 -50.16
N THR A 588 10.89 22.29 -50.90
CA THR A 588 11.14 21.71 -52.24
C THR A 588 12.42 20.91 -52.34
N GLN A 589 13.27 20.93 -51.30
CA GLN A 589 14.55 20.21 -51.25
C GLN A 589 14.99 19.99 -49.80
N GLY A 590 15.86 19.01 -49.56
CA GLY A 590 16.46 18.73 -48.24
C GLY A 590 15.88 17.48 -47.55
N SER A 591 16.37 17.17 -46.35
CA SER A 591 15.92 15.99 -45.60
C SER A 591 14.48 16.14 -45.10
N ILE A 592 13.73 15.04 -45.19
CA ILE A 592 12.43 14.85 -44.57
C ILE A 592 12.64 14.41 -43.13
N ALA A 593 11.85 14.91 -42.19
CA ALA A 593 11.77 14.41 -40.82
C ALA A 593 10.40 13.75 -40.56
N THR A 594 10.34 12.90 -39.53
CA THR A 594 9.07 12.31 -39.07
C THR A 594 8.04 13.42 -38.80
N GLY A 595 6.87 13.29 -39.43
CA GLY A 595 5.77 14.23 -39.30
C GLY A 595 5.65 15.29 -40.41
N TYR A 596 6.62 15.37 -41.33
CA TYR A 596 6.45 16.13 -42.58
C TYR A 596 5.25 15.60 -43.36
N LYS A 597 4.57 16.47 -44.11
CA LYS A 597 3.32 16.11 -44.80
C LYS A 597 3.42 16.29 -46.31
N LEU A 598 3.04 15.27 -47.07
CA LEU A 598 2.74 15.39 -48.49
C LEU A 598 1.28 15.83 -48.66
N LEU A 599 1.08 16.91 -49.40
CA LEU A 599 -0.24 17.47 -49.73
C LEU A 599 -0.57 17.18 -51.19
N GLN A 600 -1.69 16.49 -51.42
CA GLN A 600 -2.30 16.34 -52.74
C GLN A 600 -3.36 17.45 -52.91
N LYS A 601 -3.18 18.29 -53.92
CA LYS A 601 -4.00 19.48 -54.15
C LYS A 601 -4.76 19.38 -55.47
N GLN A 602 -6.05 19.75 -55.46
CA GLN A 602 -6.86 19.96 -56.68
C GLN A 602 -7.23 21.44 -56.77
N ASN A 603 -6.85 22.11 -57.87
CA ASN A 603 -7.08 23.56 -58.04
C ASN A 603 -6.58 24.41 -56.86
N GLY A 604 -5.47 23.99 -56.23
CA GLY A 604 -4.87 24.67 -55.07
C GLY A 604 -5.46 24.28 -53.71
N ASN A 605 -6.59 23.56 -53.66
CA ASN A 605 -7.18 23.07 -52.41
C ASN A 605 -6.61 21.71 -52.02
N VAL A 606 -6.26 21.52 -50.75
CA VAL A 606 -5.79 20.22 -50.24
C VAL A 606 -6.96 19.23 -50.21
N VAL A 607 -6.81 18.14 -50.96
CA VAL A 607 -7.80 17.05 -51.08
C VAL A 607 -7.28 15.70 -50.55
N GLY A 608 -5.97 15.61 -50.28
CA GLY A 608 -5.32 14.46 -49.65
C GLY A 608 -4.12 14.90 -48.84
N LYS A 609 -3.88 14.22 -47.71
CA LYS A 609 -2.79 14.52 -46.77
C LYS A 609 -2.16 13.21 -46.32
N TYR A 610 -0.83 13.14 -46.40
CA TYR A 610 -0.05 11.96 -46.06
C TYR A 610 1.12 12.38 -45.18
N THR A 611 1.52 11.54 -44.24
CA THR A 611 2.55 11.85 -43.24
C THR A 611 3.77 10.97 -43.46
N PHE A 612 4.96 11.55 -43.54
CA PHE A 612 6.20 10.77 -43.61
C PHE A 612 6.62 10.29 -42.22
N ILE A 613 7.00 9.01 -42.13
CA ILE A 613 7.49 8.37 -40.91
C ILE A 613 8.87 7.79 -41.17
N ILE A 614 9.88 8.27 -40.45
CA ILE A 614 11.22 7.69 -40.44
C ILE A 614 11.35 6.82 -39.19
N LEU A 615 11.49 5.52 -39.39
CA LEU A 615 11.66 4.58 -38.28
C LEU A 615 12.99 4.86 -37.57
N GLY A 616 12.90 5.25 -36.31
CA GLY A 616 14.01 5.66 -35.47
C GLY A 616 14.15 7.17 -35.26
N ASP A 617 13.50 8.03 -36.05
CA ASP A 617 13.52 9.51 -35.88
C ASP A 617 12.32 9.91 -34.99
N VAL A 618 12.52 9.78 -33.69
CA VAL A 618 11.50 9.97 -32.64
C VAL A 618 11.43 11.43 -32.23
N ASN A 619 12.56 12.13 -32.23
CA ASN A 619 12.64 13.54 -31.85
C ASN A 619 12.22 14.49 -33.01
N ARG A 620 12.06 13.96 -34.23
CA ARG A 620 11.64 14.63 -35.46
C ARG A 620 12.64 15.64 -36.03
N ASP A 621 13.93 15.39 -35.85
CA ASP A 621 14.98 16.21 -36.46
C ASP A 621 15.39 15.70 -37.86
N GLY A 622 14.92 14.52 -38.26
CA GLY A 622 15.18 13.91 -39.56
C GLY A 622 16.45 13.07 -39.62
N ASP A 623 17.19 12.98 -38.51
CA ASP A 623 18.29 12.07 -38.30
C ASP A 623 17.83 10.92 -37.37
N VAL A 624 18.56 9.79 -37.39
CA VAL A 624 18.34 8.68 -36.45
C VAL A 624 19.60 8.54 -35.62
N ASP A 625 19.57 9.06 -34.40
CA ASP A 625 20.74 9.16 -33.53
C ASP A 625 20.43 8.87 -32.04
N VAL A 626 21.35 9.23 -31.15
CA VAL A 626 21.21 8.94 -29.71
C VAL A 626 20.14 9.80 -29.03
N LEU A 627 19.71 10.92 -29.63
CA LEU A 627 18.64 11.76 -29.12
C LEU A 627 17.27 11.10 -29.30
N ASP A 628 17.11 10.23 -30.30
CA ASP A 628 15.91 9.41 -30.46
C ASP A 628 15.81 8.33 -29.39
N VAL A 629 16.95 7.72 -29.06
CA VAL A 629 17.06 6.78 -27.94
C VAL A 629 16.66 7.47 -26.63
N ASP A 630 17.15 8.69 -26.37
CA ASP A 630 16.74 9.50 -25.21
C ASP A 630 15.23 9.78 -25.21
N SER A 631 14.66 10.06 -26.39
CA SER A 631 13.22 10.32 -26.53
C SER A 631 12.38 9.10 -26.12
N ILE A 632 12.78 7.88 -26.51
CA ILE A 632 12.12 6.64 -26.06
C ILE A 632 12.31 6.41 -24.56
N TYR A 633 13.53 6.60 -24.03
CA TYR A 633 13.76 6.45 -22.59
C TYR A 633 12.88 7.40 -21.76
N ARG A 634 12.77 8.66 -22.17
CA ARG A 634 11.93 9.66 -21.52
C ARG A 634 10.45 9.34 -21.67
N TYR A 635 10.05 8.73 -22.77
CA TYR A 635 8.69 8.24 -22.97
C TYR A 635 8.34 7.10 -22.01
N ILE A 636 9.15 6.05 -21.96
CA ILE A 636 8.93 4.86 -21.09
C ILE A 636 8.91 5.24 -19.60
N THR A 637 9.69 6.26 -19.23
CA THR A 637 9.78 6.74 -17.84
C THR A 637 8.78 7.85 -17.50
N GLY A 638 7.89 8.21 -18.44
CA GLY A 638 6.82 9.21 -18.23
C GLY A 638 7.29 10.67 -18.22
N PHE A 639 8.53 10.95 -18.62
CA PHE A 639 9.11 12.31 -18.72
C PHE A 639 8.91 13.00 -20.08
N LEU A 640 8.40 12.28 -21.08
CA LEU A 640 8.07 12.80 -22.40
C LEU A 640 6.81 12.09 -22.91
N ASN A 641 5.80 12.85 -23.32
CA ASN A 641 4.69 12.28 -24.06
C ASN A 641 5.02 12.35 -25.54
N LEU A 642 4.99 11.20 -26.22
CA LEU A 642 5.12 11.11 -27.67
C LEU A 642 3.72 11.12 -28.28
N ASP A 643 3.55 11.83 -29.39
CA ASP A 643 2.32 11.71 -30.18
C ASP A 643 2.35 10.51 -31.13
N ASP A 644 1.22 10.21 -31.77
CA ASP A 644 1.05 9.02 -32.62
C ASP A 644 2.14 8.86 -33.68
N THR A 645 2.60 9.94 -34.31
CA THR A 645 3.62 9.85 -35.36
C THR A 645 5.02 9.59 -34.79
N GLN A 646 5.31 10.10 -33.58
CA GLN A 646 6.55 9.79 -32.88
C GLN A 646 6.55 8.36 -32.35
N LEU A 647 5.38 7.84 -31.92
CA LEU A 647 5.23 6.45 -31.53
C LEU A 647 5.41 5.51 -32.72
N LEU A 648 4.86 5.87 -33.88
CA LEU A 648 5.08 5.13 -35.14
C LEU A 648 6.56 5.12 -35.55
N ALA A 649 7.28 6.22 -35.36
CA ALA A 649 8.72 6.28 -35.60
C ALA A 649 9.52 5.49 -34.55
N ALA A 650 9.08 5.48 -33.29
CA ALA A 650 9.76 4.80 -32.19
C ALA A 650 9.66 3.27 -32.27
N ASN A 651 8.56 2.72 -32.78
CA ASN A 651 8.32 1.28 -32.94
C ASN A 651 9.12 0.69 -34.10
N VAL A 652 10.44 0.63 -33.95
CA VAL A 652 11.38 0.13 -34.98
C VAL A 652 11.37 -1.39 -35.09
N LEU A 653 10.90 -2.10 -34.05
CA LEU A 653 10.71 -3.55 -34.06
C LEU A 653 9.39 -3.97 -34.72
N GLN A 654 8.45 -3.04 -34.90
CA GLN A 654 7.16 -3.25 -35.56
C GLN A 654 6.27 -4.28 -34.85
N ASP A 655 6.40 -4.41 -33.54
CA ASP A 655 5.64 -5.35 -32.71
C ASP A 655 4.40 -4.72 -32.03
N SER A 656 4.18 -3.42 -32.29
CA SER A 656 3.06 -2.61 -31.77
C SER A 656 3.24 -2.15 -30.33
N GLU A 657 4.39 -2.40 -29.73
CA GLU A 657 4.80 -1.80 -28.46
C GLU A 657 5.91 -0.76 -28.73
N VAL A 658 6.08 0.19 -27.81
CA VAL A 658 7.25 1.09 -27.82
C VAL A 658 7.90 0.92 -26.46
N ASP A 659 8.99 0.17 -26.43
CA ASP A 659 9.64 -0.23 -25.19
C ASP A 659 11.17 -0.11 -25.25
N ILE A 660 11.82 -0.70 -24.25
CA ILE A 660 13.27 -0.64 -24.11
C ILE A 660 13.99 -1.38 -25.25
N LEU A 661 13.34 -2.33 -25.91
CA LEU A 661 13.89 -3.10 -27.01
C LEU A 661 13.95 -2.26 -28.30
N ASP A 662 12.98 -1.37 -28.53
CA ASP A 662 13.07 -0.38 -29.62
C ASP A 662 14.23 0.59 -29.40
N ALA A 663 14.37 1.09 -28.16
CA ALA A 663 15.50 1.94 -27.79
C ALA A 663 16.86 1.23 -28.00
N ASP A 664 16.97 -0.05 -27.62
CA ASP A 664 18.17 -0.87 -27.86
C ASP A 664 18.41 -1.07 -29.37
N GLN A 665 17.36 -1.27 -30.17
CA GLN A 665 17.48 -1.44 -31.61
C GLN A 665 17.94 -0.16 -32.31
N ILE A 666 17.40 1.01 -31.93
CA ILE A 666 17.88 2.31 -32.42
C ILE A 666 19.33 2.51 -32.00
N TYR A 667 19.65 2.32 -30.73
CA TYR A 667 21.02 2.47 -30.23
C TYR A 667 22.01 1.60 -31.00
N ARG A 668 21.70 0.31 -31.19
CA ARG A 668 22.53 -0.62 -31.98
C ARG A 668 22.69 -0.19 -33.44
N SER A 669 21.67 0.43 -34.03
CA SER A 669 21.75 0.97 -35.39
C SER A 669 22.70 2.16 -35.45
N VAL A 670 22.59 3.08 -34.50
CA VAL A 670 23.45 4.27 -34.36
C VAL A 670 24.92 3.89 -34.19
N VAL A 671 25.22 2.87 -33.37
CA VAL A 671 26.60 2.39 -33.18
C VAL A 671 27.07 1.36 -34.24
N GLY A 672 26.23 1.05 -35.23
CA GLY A 672 26.58 0.25 -36.41
C GLY A 672 26.53 -1.27 -36.25
N TYR A 673 25.92 -1.80 -35.19
CA TYR A 673 25.72 -3.24 -34.99
C TYR A 673 24.55 -3.83 -35.78
N THR A 674 23.52 -3.03 -36.04
CA THR A 674 22.34 -3.42 -36.83
C THR A 674 21.96 -2.31 -37.81
N LYS A 675 20.92 -2.53 -38.61
CA LYS A 675 20.26 -1.48 -39.41
C LYS A 675 18.78 -1.49 -39.11
N ILE A 676 18.19 -0.31 -38.93
CA ILE A 676 16.73 -0.16 -38.93
C ILE A 676 16.23 -0.21 -40.37
N SER A 677 15.32 -1.15 -40.66
CA SER A 677 14.59 -1.14 -41.92
C SER A 677 13.63 0.04 -41.92
N GLN A 678 13.69 0.88 -42.95
CA GLN A 678 12.69 1.93 -43.16
C GLN A 678 11.40 1.40 -43.81
N TYR A 679 11.35 0.12 -44.13
CA TYR A 679 10.18 -0.55 -44.70
C TYR A 679 9.46 -1.38 -43.64
N LEU A 680 8.14 -1.29 -43.62
CA LEU A 680 7.29 -2.18 -42.85
C LEU A 680 7.38 -3.61 -43.40
N GLU A 681 7.57 -4.57 -42.51
CA GLU A 681 7.51 -5.98 -42.84
C GLU A 681 6.06 -6.41 -43.08
N PRO A 682 5.80 -7.35 -43.99
CA PRO A 682 4.48 -7.97 -44.08
C PRO A 682 4.17 -8.64 -42.74
N LEU A 683 2.99 -8.37 -42.16
CA LEU A 683 2.50 -9.10 -41.01
C LEU A 683 2.60 -10.61 -41.34
N SER A 684 3.42 -11.35 -40.59
CA SER A 684 3.46 -12.80 -40.73
C SER A 684 2.08 -13.35 -40.36
N GLU A 685 1.48 -14.13 -41.26
CA GLU A 685 0.13 -14.73 -41.09
C GLU A 685 -0.08 -15.46 -39.77
#